data_AF-A0AAD5LEW4-F1
#
_entry.id   AF-A0AAD5LEW4-F1
#
_cell.length_a   1.000
_cell.length_b   1.000
_cell.length_c   1.000
_cell.angle_alpha   90.00
_cell.angle_beta   90.00
_cell.angle_gamma   90.00
#
_symmetry.space_group_name_H-M   'P 1'
#
loop_
_entity.id
_entity.type
_entity.pdbx_description
1 polymer ?
#
loop_
_entity_poly.entity_id
_entity_poly.type
_entity_poly.pdbx_seq_one_letter_code
_entity_poly.pdbx_strand_id
1 'polypeptide(L)'
;MCASAASVAWLPSKVPRLSAPECLPAELQELARQLHAVHVQREELLANGSEPSSPPRRRQSPSSAKRRASHLAPLSPSRSPSRSAPVLPAWPASDRLLCECLDEFDSSLALQRHRVTDCRLRPVRCPRAGCEQVFPAEQRAQHDASQCPALQRTRQLLAQHADAHAPTPCPQCAAAVPFRQLSTHQLVDCPRREVSCRFAALGCPARFAAADAAAHEAQQCVVARHRAQILAHAASVNATTTCDWCGGTVLQRKLLDHQEDTCPERERPCPHAPACPEWVPVGRVDEHLRSQCVVTRERDAMVARAREQNAPVRCLQCGDAVPRRHLGGHLRAECPSRVVACKNAAHGCNARLRFRDRHLHEDFLALARRERSMLCFPVGGHAYVAVTDESWAEAERQPVDLPPPWTAEYFVWLEDAREEIVELHLQSLEHVETIAMQSRERERCQQQSAACKKQLKQLKKLRRDKRSAAEIAASAKDLAEAFDAAEQGAVAATQAIALAKGWLQILVLEAARILLQPENDSDRDDIRELVASQAREELERRVLLQELGDDEQQQLADLERWARALERQAASPADRQQRVAEQNRLLAKRAEWAELKAALRDDDPDHERLLRRYDRELAKVDAKLALVSDATPRELLERRGRHVIASSSRYAISLVGGRDGGVTFYRPATAKGPREVPLGVALARNRWHHVVLSASQQGELTLVLDGSVAARRRGLFRLPLTRLGAPSESFQGYVQEVRYWRSCLPLESVRRQATAVLDVARHSDLLAYWTFEEAHGELVDDLALRLPRAACVHTTWVLYNTAAVRRRFGAPPTPSYRDRTACIVNQRLRLLAQHARDRATERVACSQRCGAAVVLRDLDAHLRLECPKRLVVCREVACDALHRADDAAGHRATACRPAGLRDELVRRRLERLEAVECLLLCGLPVTRGALERHVQRACPNRLISCPRADCGETIVAHSVREHLRADCKSPSLLRERRRVENARQRRRRRQRQRDDARSQPDQRATDPTV
;
A
#
# COMPACT_ATOMS: atom_id res chain seq x y z
N MET A 1 -3.27 -16.65 74.11
CA MET A 1 -4.21 -16.79 75.24
C MET A 1 -5.61 -16.98 74.67
N CYS A 2 -6.42 -17.90 75.24
CA CYS A 2 -7.88 -18.14 75.08
C CYS A 2 -8.50 -18.10 73.66
N ALA A 3 -9.18 -19.14 73.10
CA ALA A 3 -10.31 -19.97 73.58
C ALA A 3 -11.64 -19.17 73.68
N SER A 4 -12.83 -19.66 73.27
CA SER A 4 -13.36 -21.03 72.99
C SER A 4 -14.29 -21.04 71.73
N ALA A 5 -14.51 -22.15 70.99
CA ALA A 5 -15.48 -23.26 71.15
C ALA A 5 -16.99 -22.83 71.12
N ALA A 6 -17.97 -23.60 70.58
CA ALA A 6 -17.99 -25.02 70.18
C ALA A 6 -19.09 -25.40 69.11
N SER A 7 -18.91 -26.59 68.50
CA SER A 7 -19.83 -27.70 68.10
C SER A 7 -21.39 -27.55 68.14
N VAL A 8 -22.24 -28.32 67.43
CA VAL A 8 -22.29 -29.80 67.16
C VAL A 8 -22.91 -30.16 65.78
N ALA A 9 -22.63 -31.36 65.28
CA ALA A 9 -23.05 -31.95 63.98
C ALA A 9 -24.46 -32.62 63.97
N TRP A 10 -24.84 -33.31 62.85
CA TRP A 10 -25.41 -34.68 62.80
C TRP A 10 -25.47 -35.24 61.35
N LEU A 11 -25.62 -36.56 61.19
CA LEU A 11 -25.62 -37.42 59.96
C LEU A 11 -26.24 -38.80 60.35
N PRO A 12 -26.36 -39.88 59.52
CA PRO A 12 -26.28 -40.06 58.06
C PRO A 12 -27.47 -40.87 57.44
N SER A 13 -27.44 -41.22 56.14
CA SER A 13 -28.05 -42.47 55.60
C SER A 13 -27.47 -42.92 54.24
N LYS A 14 -27.76 -44.16 53.82
CA LYS A 14 -27.16 -44.95 52.70
C LYS A 14 -28.27 -45.89 52.12
N VAL A 15 -28.21 -46.60 50.98
CA VAL A 15 -27.26 -46.88 49.85
C VAL A 15 -28.14 -47.40 48.66
N PRO A 16 -27.81 -47.31 47.34
CA PRO A 16 -26.72 -48.07 46.71
C PRO A 16 -26.04 -47.39 45.48
N ARG A 17 -26.27 -47.87 44.26
CA ARG A 17 -25.73 -47.45 42.94
C ARG A 17 -26.68 -47.88 41.81
N LEU A 18 -26.63 -47.20 40.66
CA LEU A 18 -26.76 -47.83 39.32
C LEU A 18 -25.85 -47.09 38.31
N SER A 19 -25.70 -47.63 37.10
CA SER A 19 -24.58 -47.37 36.18
C SER A 19 -24.72 -46.15 35.24
N ALA A 20 -23.58 -45.71 34.70
CA ALA A 20 -23.41 -44.56 33.82
C ALA A 20 -24.00 -44.74 32.40
N PRO A 21 -24.06 -43.66 31.59
CA PRO A 21 -23.06 -43.52 30.52
C PRO A 21 -22.12 -42.31 30.70
N GLU A 22 -21.10 -42.25 29.85
CA GLU A 22 -19.88 -41.46 30.07
C GLU A 22 -20.09 -39.94 30.04
N CYS A 23 -19.56 -39.23 31.04
CA CYS A 23 -19.51 -37.77 31.03
C CYS A 23 -18.35 -37.25 30.17
N LEU A 24 -18.65 -36.25 29.33
CA LEU A 24 -17.64 -35.36 28.78
C LEU A 24 -16.81 -34.72 29.92
N PRO A 25 -15.51 -34.42 29.69
CA PRO A 25 -14.66 -33.73 30.65
C PRO A 25 -15.32 -32.49 31.26
N ALA A 26 -15.08 -32.25 32.55
CA ALA A 26 -15.67 -31.12 33.28
C ALA A 26 -15.36 -29.76 32.61
N GLU A 27 -14.18 -29.62 32.01
CA GLU A 27 -13.77 -28.45 31.23
C GLU A 27 -14.67 -28.20 30.00
N LEU A 28 -15.16 -29.26 29.35
CA LEU A 28 -16.10 -29.13 28.22
C LEU A 28 -17.53 -28.83 28.69
N GLN A 29 -17.94 -29.31 29.86
CA GLN A 29 -19.23 -28.89 30.47
C GLN A 29 -19.20 -27.42 30.91
N GLU A 30 -18.07 -26.95 31.44
CA GLU A 30 -17.87 -25.56 31.81
C GLU A 30 -17.77 -24.65 30.57
N LEU A 31 -17.05 -25.06 29.53
CA LEU A 31 -17.04 -24.37 28.24
C LEU A 31 -18.46 -24.30 27.62
N ALA A 32 -19.24 -25.38 27.73
CA ALA A 32 -20.63 -25.39 27.27
C ALA A 32 -21.53 -24.43 28.08
N ARG A 33 -21.36 -24.34 29.41
CA ARG A 33 -22.04 -23.33 30.24
C ARG A 33 -21.66 -21.90 29.83
N GLN A 34 -20.38 -21.63 29.62
CA GLN A 34 -19.89 -20.32 29.23
C GLN A 34 -20.38 -19.91 27.83
N LEU A 35 -20.38 -20.84 26.86
CA LEU A 35 -20.96 -20.61 25.53
C LEU A 35 -22.48 -20.39 25.58
N HIS A 36 -23.20 -21.12 26.44
CA HIS A 36 -24.64 -20.91 26.64
C HIS A 36 -24.93 -19.54 27.28
N ALA A 37 -24.17 -19.13 28.30
CA ALA A 37 -24.29 -17.81 28.91
C ALA A 37 -24.02 -16.66 27.91
N VAL A 38 -23.02 -16.81 27.04
CA VAL A 38 -22.75 -15.86 25.94
C VAL A 38 -23.89 -15.85 24.92
N HIS A 39 -24.53 -16.99 24.65
CA HIS A 39 -25.69 -17.05 23.75
C HIS A 39 -26.92 -16.37 24.37
N VAL A 40 -27.19 -16.56 25.67
CA VAL A 40 -28.28 -15.88 26.38
C VAL A 40 -28.08 -14.37 26.38
N GLN A 41 -26.89 -13.88 26.75
CA GLN A 41 -26.57 -12.44 26.68
C GLN A 41 -26.72 -11.87 25.26
N ARG A 42 -26.42 -12.66 24.23
CA ARG A 42 -26.60 -12.25 22.83
C ARG A 42 -28.09 -12.10 22.46
N GLU A 43 -28.98 -12.92 22.99
CA GLU A 43 -30.43 -12.79 22.73
C GLU A 43 -31.05 -11.67 23.56
N GLU A 44 -30.63 -11.46 24.81
CA GLU A 44 -31.04 -10.30 25.63
C GLU A 44 -30.66 -8.96 24.97
N LEU A 45 -29.49 -8.89 24.31
CA LEU A 45 -29.06 -7.72 23.54
C LEU A 45 -29.80 -7.53 22.21
N LEU A 46 -30.43 -8.57 21.66
CA LEU A 46 -31.23 -8.49 20.43
C LEU A 46 -32.72 -8.22 20.72
N ALA A 47 -33.24 -8.68 21.86
CA ALA A 47 -34.63 -8.47 22.27
C ALA A 47 -34.96 -7.01 22.61
N ASN A 48 -33.97 -6.20 23.00
CA ASN A 48 -34.15 -4.80 23.42
C ASN A 48 -34.00 -3.77 22.27
N GLY A 49 -34.19 -4.20 21.01
CA GLY A 49 -33.85 -3.42 19.80
C GLY A 49 -35.02 -3.04 18.88
N SER A 50 -36.05 -2.34 19.38
CA SER A 50 -37.13 -1.77 18.55
C SER A 50 -37.12 -0.24 18.53
N GLU A 51 -37.11 0.36 17.33
CA GLU A 51 -37.12 1.83 17.14
C GLU A 51 -38.43 2.50 17.59
N PRO A 52 -38.47 3.85 17.67
CA PRO A 52 -38.97 4.56 16.48
C PRO A 52 -38.35 5.95 16.17
N SER A 53 -38.33 6.26 14.87
CA SER A 53 -38.50 7.60 14.25
C SER A 53 -37.34 8.64 14.27
N SER A 54 -37.20 9.35 13.14
CA SER A 54 -36.24 10.44 12.91
C SER A 54 -36.85 11.83 13.10
N PRO A 55 -36.06 12.82 13.57
CA PRO A 55 -36.20 14.18 13.04
C PRO A 55 -34.81 14.81 12.72
N PRO A 56 -34.59 16.15 12.66
CA PRO A 56 -34.35 16.80 11.36
C PRO A 56 -32.95 17.40 11.18
N ARG A 57 -32.50 17.50 9.92
CA ARG A 57 -31.24 18.20 9.57
C ARG A 57 -31.36 19.71 9.79
N ARG A 58 -30.55 20.28 10.69
CA ARG A 58 -30.30 21.73 10.78
C ARG A 58 -28.92 22.10 10.23
N ARG A 59 -28.81 23.29 9.64
CA ARG A 59 -27.57 23.88 9.11
C ARG A 59 -26.67 24.37 10.25
N GLN A 60 -25.36 24.28 10.05
CA GLN A 60 -24.40 25.29 10.54
C GLN A 60 -23.36 25.57 9.44
N SER A 61 -22.82 26.79 9.44
CA SER A 61 -21.88 27.31 8.44
C SER A 61 -20.64 27.88 9.13
N PRO A 62 -19.41 27.61 8.64
CA PRO A 62 -18.22 28.30 9.11
C PRO A 62 -18.11 29.70 8.48
N SER A 63 -17.57 30.66 9.24
CA SER A 63 -17.39 32.06 8.82
C SER A 63 -15.96 32.36 8.36
N SER A 64 -15.85 33.14 7.28
CA SER A 64 -14.78 34.12 6.98
C SER A 64 -13.37 33.92 7.57
N ALA A 65 -12.39 33.63 6.72
CA ALA A 65 -10.98 33.96 6.95
C ALA A 65 -10.40 34.70 5.71
N LYS A 66 -9.52 35.68 5.95
CA LYS A 66 -9.06 36.64 4.93
C LYS A 66 -8.08 36.02 3.93
N ARG A 67 -8.32 36.19 2.63
CA ARG A 67 -7.26 36.12 1.60
C ARG A 67 -6.64 37.50 1.43
N ARG A 68 -5.31 37.60 1.46
CA ARG A 68 -4.57 38.65 0.74
C ARG A 68 -4.22 38.10 -0.65
N ALA A 69 -4.08 38.99 -1.62
CA ALA A 69 -3.65 38.66 -2.97
C ALA A 69 -2.32 39.38 -3.28
N SER A 70 -1.51 38.75 -4.13
CA SER A 70 -0.41 39.38 -4.85
C SER A 70 -0.28 38.70 -6.22
N HIS A 71 0.14 39.49 -7.21
CA HIS A 71 0.11 39.11 -8.63
C HIS A 71 1.27 38.20 -9.02
N LEU A 72 1.13 37.48 -10.13
CA LEU A 72 2.12 37.44 -11.21
C LEU A 72 1.44 37.02 -12.54
N ALA A 73 2.09 37.30 -13.66
CA ALA A 73 1.51 37.21 -15.01
C ALA A 73 1.89 35.90 -15.76
N PRO A 74 1.11 35.47 -16.77
CA PRO A 74 1.45 34.32 -17.60
C PRO A 74 2.48 34.69 -18.69
N LEU A 75 3.39 33.76 -18.99
CA LEU A 75 4.24 33.78 -20.19
C LEU A 75 3.98 32.52 -21.02
N SER A 76 3.91 32.69 -22.33
CA SER A 76 3.67 31.61 -23.31
C SER A 76 4.98 30.93 -23.74
N PRO A 77 5.01 29.60 -23.95
CA PRO A 77 6.09 28.93 -24.66
C PRO A 77 5.83 28.84 -26.17
N SER A 78 6.90 28.74 -26.96
CA SER A 78 6.88 28.76 -28.44
C SER A 78 7.16 27.36 -29.07
N ARG A 79 7.19 27.29 -30.41
CA ARG A 79 7.24 26.04 -31.21
C ARG A 79 8.67 25.54 -31.50
N SER A 80 8.94 24.26 -31.21
CA SER A 80 9.70 23.28 -32.07
C SER A 80 11.19 23.58 -32.42
N PRO A 81 11.98 22.69 -33.11
CA PRO A 81 11.66 21.36 -33.67
C PRO A 81 12.70 20.21 -33.49
N SER A 82 12.25 18.98 -33.79
CA SER A 82 12.94 17.85 -34.46
C SER A 82 14.37 17.36 -34.10
N ARG A 83 14.49 16.06 -33.78
CA ARG A 83 15.52 15.12 -34.29
C ARG A 83 14.97 13.67 -34.26
N SER A 84 15.65 12.70 -34.89
CA SER A 84 14.99 11.47 -35.40
C SER A 84 15.79 10.15 -35.32
N ALA A 85 15.05 9.03 -35.23
CA ALA A 85 15.46 7.61 -35.42
C ALA A 85 16.37 6.98 -34.33
N PRO A 86 16.45 5.63 -34.20
CA PRO A 86 15.85 4.55 -35.01
C PRO A 86 14.77 3.71 -34.26
N VAL A 87 14.49 2.48 -34.75
CA VAL A 87 13.29 1.66 -34.48
C VAL A 87 13.67 0.19 -34.16
N LEU A 88 12.84 -0.50 -33.34
CA LEU A 88 12.56 -1.96 -33.21
C LEU A 88 12.56 -2.44 -31.74
N PRO A 89 11.85 -3.54 -31.38
CA PRO A 89 10.60 -4.08 -31.90
C PRO A 89 9.46 -4.08 -30.84
N ALA A 90 8.23 -4.43 -31.24
CA ALA A 90 7.05 -4.31 -30.37
C ALA A 90 6.89 -5.42 -29.32
N TRP A 91 6.37 -5.04 -28.15
CA TRP A 91 5.74 -5.92 -27.15
C TRP A 91 4.20 -5.70 -27.18
N PRO A 92 3.37 -6.66 -26.74
CA PRO A 92 1.93 -6.63 -26.99
C PRO A 92 1.23 -5.45 -26.33
N ALA A 93 0.17 -4.96 -26.98
CA ALA A 93 -0.59 -3.80 -26.54
C ALA A 93 -1.20 -4.02 -25.14
N SER A 94 -0.90 -3.10 -24.22
CA SER A 94 -1.62 -2.98 -22.96
C SER A 94 -3.06 -2.53 -23.22
N ASP A 95 -4.04 -3.28 -22.71
CA ASP A 95 -5.48 -2.97 -22.84
C ASP A 95 -5.81 -1.57 -22.29
N ARG A 96 -5.86 -0.57 -23.18
CA ARG A 96 -6.30 0.78 -22.82
C ARG A 96 -7.79 0.80 -22.60
N LEU A 97 -8.19 1.20 -21.39
CA LEU A 97 -9.58 1.22 -20.98
C LEU A 97 -10.20 2.56 -21.35
N LEU A 98 -10.95 2.57 -22.44
CA LEU A 98 -11.73 3.72 -22.89
C LEU A 98 -12.89 4.03 -21.91
N CYS A 99 -13.09 5.31 -21.62
CA CYS A 99 -14.31 5.81 -21.00
C CYS A 99 -15.42 6.02 -22.04
N GLU A 100 -16.67 6.14 -21.60
CA GLU A 100 -17.82 6.48 -22.46
C GLU A 100 -17.69 7.88 -23.12
N CYS A 101 -16.85 8.76 -22.57
CA CYS A 101 -16.48 10.04 -23.19
C CYS A 101 -15.25 9.96 -24.12
N LEU A 102 -14.83 8.75 -24.48
CA LEU A 102 -13.72 8.42 -25.40
C LEU A 102 -12.30 8.81 -24.90
N ASP A 103 -12.16 9.28 -23.66
CA ASP A 103 -10.86 9.42 -23.00
C ASP A 103 -10.23 8.03 -22.72
N GLU A 104 -8.95 7.84 -23.07
CA GLU A 104 -8.17 6.62 -22.85
C GLU A 104 -7.49 6.61 -21.46
N PHE A 105 -7.45 5.44 -20.80
CA PHE A 105 -6.76 5.26 -19.52
C PHE A 105 -5.92 3.98 -19.47
N ASP A 106 -4.67 4.10 -19.04
CA ASP A 106 -3.73 2.98 -18.89
C ASP A 106 -3.98 2.11 -17.63
N SER A 107 -5.05 2.39 -16.86
CA SER A 107 -5.47 1.53 -15.74
C SER A 107 -6.94 1.69 -15.34
N SER A 108 -7.52 0.63 -14.79
CA SER A 108 -8.90 0.62 -14.29
C SER A 108 -9.13 1.59 -13.13
N LEU A 109 -8.12 1.82 -12.29
CA LEU A 109 -8.18 2.78 -11.19
C LEU A 109 -8.20 4.24 -11.70
N ALA A 110 -7.45 4.54 -12.77
CA ALA A 110 -7.49 5.85 -13.41
C ALA A 110 -8.86 6.11 -14.07
N LEU A 111 -9.39 5.14 -14.83
CA LEU A 111 -10.74 5.19 -15.40
C LEU A 111 -11.82 5.34 -14.31
N GLN A 112 -11.72 4.61 -13.19
CA GLN A 112 -12.70 4.68 -12.10
C GLN A 112 -12.65 6.03 -11.38
N ARG A 113 -11.45 6.59 -11.16
CA ARG A 113 -11.28 7.94 -10.61
C ARG A 113 -11.91 8.97 -11.56
N HIS A 114 -11.53 8.95 -12.84
CA HIS A 114 -12.07 9.83 -13.86
C HIS A 114 -13.61 9.76 -13.92
N ARG A 115 -14.21 8.56 -13.96
CA ARG A 115 -15.68 8.37 -13.95
C ARG A 115 -16.38 9.07 -12.77
N VAL A 116 -15.71 9.20 -11.62
CA VAL A 116 -16.25 9.86 -10.41
C VAL A 116 -15.96 11.36 -10.38
N THR A 117 -14.73 11.80 -10.69
CA THR A 117 -14.29 13.20 -10.48
C THR A 117 -14.27 14.07 -11.72
N ASP A 118 -14.04 13.52 -12.91
CA ASP A 118 -13.55 14.32 -14.06
C ASP A 118 -14.35 14.09 -15.36
N CYS A 119 -14.95 12.91 -15.55
CA CYS A 119 -15.75 12.55 -16.72
C CYS A 119 -16.89 13.55 -16.97
N ARG A 120 -17.00 14.03 -18.21
CA ARG A 120 -18.02 15.01 -18.65
C ARG A 120 -19.44 14.44 -18.66
N LEU A 121 -19.54 13.14 -18.93
CA LEU A 121 -20.81 12.41 -19.01
C LEU A 121 -21.33 11.95 -17.63
N ARG A 122 -20.56 12.10 -16.55
CA ARG A 122 -20.95 11.55 -15.24
C ARG A 122 -22.28 12.14 -14.73
N PRO A 123 -23.17 11.33 -14.15
CA PRO A 123 -24.44 11.81 -13.63
C PRO A 123 -24.24 12.67 -12.38
N VAL A 124 -24.57 13.95 -12.46
CA VAL A 124 -24.61 14.87 -11.31
C VAL A 124 -26.04 15.30 -11.02
N ARG A 125 -26.39 15.36 -9.74
CA ARG A 125 -27.67 15.90 -9.27
C ARG A 125 -27.59 17.42 -9.17
N CYS A 126 -28.68 18.12 -9.45
CA CYS A 126 -28.75 19.57 -9.25
C CYS A 126 -28.48 19.92 -7.77
N PRO A 127 -27.54 20.83 -7.44
CA PRO A 127 -27.21 21.16 -6.05
C PRO A 127 -28.22 22.12 -5.39
N ARG A 128 -29.29 22.52 -6.10
CA ARG A 128 -30.30 23.47 -5.62
C ARG A 128 -31.47 22.71 -5.00
N ALA A 129 -31.75 22.98 -3.73
CA ALA A 129 -32.89 22.38 -3.02
C ALA A 129 -34.20 22.63 -3.79
N GLY A 130 -34.99 21.58 -4.01
CA GLY A 130 -36.20 21.62 -4.84
C GLY A 130 -35.99 21.34 -6.33
N CYS A 131 -34.80 20.89 -6.75
CA CYS A 131 -34.58 20.28 -8.06
C CYS A 131 -33.90 18.92 -7.90
N GLU A 132 -34.59 17.84 -8.28
CA GLU A 132 -34.11 16.46 -8.12
C GLU A 132 -33.54 15.85 -9.42
N GLN A 133 -33.49 16.65 -10.51
CA GLN A 133 -32.98 16.19 -11.79
C GLN A 133 -31.50 15.78 -11.70
N VAL A 134 -31.19 14.72 -12.46
CA VAL A 134 -29.85 14.16 -12.63
C VAL A 134 -29.51 14.23 -14.11
N PHE A 135 -28.34 14.74 -14.46
CA PHE A 135 -27.90 14.97 -15.84
C PHE A 135 -26.38 14.82 -15.97
N PRO A 136 -25.85 14.60 -17.19
CA PRO A 136 -24.42 14.68 -17.48
C PRO A 136 -23.80 15.99 -16.99
N ALA A 137 -22.58 15.94 -16.45
CA ALA A 137 -21.92 17.11 -15.87
C ALA A 137 -21.72 18.28 -16.86
N GLU A 138 -21.54 17.99 -18.15
CA GLU A 138 -21.52 18.99 -19.23
C GLU A 138 -22.87 19.72 -19.42
N GLN A 139 -24.00 19.01 -19.31
CA GLN A 139 -25.34 19.58 -19.49
C GLN A 139 -25.76 20.48 -18.32
N ARG A 140 -25.00 20.50 -17.22
CA ARG A 140 -25.26 21.36 -16.06
C ARG A 140 -25.42 22.84 -16.43
N ALA A 141 -24.59 23.35 -17.34
CA ALA A 141 -24.68 24.76 -17.77
C ALA A 141 -26.00 25.05 -18.48
N GLN A 142 -26.49 24.12 -19.31
CA GLN A 142 -27.78 24.21 -19.99
C GLN A 142 -28.95 24.05 -19.02
N HIS A 143 -28.83 23.18 -18.01
CA HIS A 143 -29.81 23.01 -16.95
C HIS A 143 -29.95 24.28 -16.07
N ASP A 144 -28.84 24.84 -15.56
CA ASP A 144 -28.81 26.15 -14.87
C ASP A 144 -29.19 27.32 -15.83
N ALA A 145 -29.13 27.15 -17.14
CA ALA A 145 -29.59 28.15 -18.11
C ALA A 145 -31.12 28.15 -18.28
N SER A 146 -31.77 27.01 -18.53
CA SER A 146 -33.19 26.99 -18.94
C SER A 146 -34.10 25.94 -18.27
N GLN A 147 -33.56 24.89 -17.65
CA GLN A 147 -34.37 23.74 -17.21
C GLN A 147 -34.53 23.60 -15.69
N CYS A 148 -33.69 24.25 -14.89
CA CYS A 148 -33.72 24.14 -13.42
C CYS A 148 -34.96 24.85 -12.82
N PRO A 149 -35.96 24.13 -12.28
CA PRO A 149 -37.21 24.75 -11.84
C PRO A 149 -37.03 25.71 -10.66
N ALA A 150 -36.10 25.39 -9.74
CA ALA A 150 -35.74 26.26 -8.61
C ALA A 150 -35.12 27.60 -9.08
N LEU A 151 -34.33 27.58 -10.14
CA LEU A 151 -33.66 28.76 -10.69
C LEU A 151 -34.63 29.56 -11.56
N GLN A 152 -35.49 28.88 -12.34
CA GLN A 152 -36.57 29.50 -13.09
C GLN A 152 -37.56 30.22 -12.16
N ARG A 153 -37.97 29.61 -11.05
CA ARG A 153 -38.76 30.29 -9.98
C ARG A 153 -38.00 31.47 -9.39
N THR A 154 -36.69 31.36 -9.14
CA THR A 154 -35.89 32.48 -8.62
C THR A 154 -35.84 33.65 -9.62
N ARG A 155 -35.68 33.38 -10.92
CA ARG A 155 -35.73 34.42 -11.97
C ARG A 155 -37.13 35.01 -12.13
N GLN A 156 -38.20 34.20 -12.06
CA GLN A 156 -39.58 34.69 -12.07
C GLN A 156 -39.85 35.62 -10.88
N LEU A 157 -39.44 35.25 -9.66
CA LEU A 157 -39.59 36.08 -8.48
C LEU A 157 -38.81 37.39 -8.57
N LEU A 158 -37.62 37.39 -9.20
CA LEU A 158 -36.84 38.60 -9.44
C LEU A 158 -37.45 39.49 -10.55
N ALA A 159 -37.96 38.91 -11.65
CA ALA A 159 -38.67 39.64 -12.69
C ALA A 159 -39.95 40.29 -12.12
N GLN A 160 -40.78 39.52 -11.41
CA GLN A 160 -41.96 39.99 -10.68
C GLN A 160 -41.65 41.03 -9.58
N HIS A 161 -40.38 41.21 -9.21
CA HIS A 161 -39.93 42.26 -8.30
C HIS A 161 -39.39 43.50 -9.04
N ALA A 162 -38.88 43.35 -10.27
CA ALA A 162 -38.56 44.46 -11.15
C ALA A 162 -39.85 45.12 -11.70
N ASP A 163 -40.76 44.32 -12.26
CA ASP A 163 -42.04 44.76 -12.81
C ASP A 163 -42.91 45.48 -11.75
N ALA A 164 -42.83 45.02 -10.49
CA ALA A 164 -43.54 45.60 -9.35
C ALA A 164 -43.18 47.07 -9.04
N HIS A 165 -42.03 47.56 -9.52
CA HIS A 165 -41.55 48.93 -9.33
C HIS A 165 -41.62 49.79 -10.59
N ALA A 166 -42.12 49.26 -11.71
CA ALA A 166 -42.39 50.05 -12.90
C ALA A 166 -43.50 51.09 -12.61
N PRO A 167 -43.26 52.40 -12.85
CA PRO A 167 -44.27 53.44 -12.65
C PRO A 167 -45.37 53.31 -13.72
N THR A 168 -46.59 53.04 -13.29
CA THR A 168 -47.77 52.88 -14.15
C THR A 168 -48.72 54.08 -13.96
N PRO A 169 -49.18 54.75 -15.03
CA PRO A 169 -50.10 55.87 -14.90
C PRO A 169 -51.49 55.40 -14.43
N CYS A 170 -52.06 56.08 -13.45
CA CYS A 170 -53.39 55.78 -12.93
C CYS A 170 -54.49 56.22 -13.92
N PRO A 171 -55.39 55.33 -14.38
CA PRO A 171 -56.39 55.65 -15.41
C PRO A 171 -57.43 56.71 -14.99
N GLN A 172 -57.55 57.03 -13.69
CA GLN A 172 -58.51 58.02 -13.19
C GLN A 172 -57.93 59.43 -12.99
N CYS A 173 -56.62 59.56 -12.77
CA CYS A 173 -55.96 60.83 -12.43
C CYS A 173 -54.61 61.07 -13.14
N ALA A 174 -54.19 60.17 -14.04
CA ALA A 174 -52.93 60.15 -14.78
C ALA A 174 -51.62 60.12 -13.95
N ALA A 175 -51.68 60.23 -12.62
CA ALA A 175 -50.50 60.17 -11.75
C ALA A 175 -49.75 58.83 -11.92
N ALA A 176 -48.41 58.89 -12.01
CA ALA A 176 -47.57 57.70 -12.13
C ALA A 176 -47.32 57.06 -10.76
N VAL A 177 -47.78 55.81 -10.57
CA VAL A 177 -47.73 55.08 -9.30
C VAL A 177 -47.09 53.70 -9.53
N PRO A 178 -46.22 53.17 -8.64
CA PRO A 178 -45.70 51.81 -8.79
C PRO A 178 -46.83 50.78 -8.88
N PHE A 179 -46.74 49.80 -9.79
CA PHE A 179 -47.85 48.89 -10.10
C PHE A 179 -48.46 48.19 -8.86
N ARG A 180 -47.64 47.77 -7.89
CA ARG A 180 -48.15 47.18 -6.62
C ARG A 180 -48.97 48.14 -5.75
N GLN A 181 -48.74 49.45 -5.87
CA GLN A 181 -49.47 50.49 -5.14
C GLN A 181 -50.63 51.08 -5.96
N LEU A 182 -50.75 50.76 -7.25
CA LEU A 182 -51.79 51.29 -8.13
C LEU A 182 -53.22 50.98 -7.63
N SER A 183 -53.46 49.75 -7.14
CA SER A 183 -54.76 49.35 -6.59
C SER A 183 -55.05 50.03 -5.25
N THR A 184 -54.06 50.14 -4.35
CA THR A 184 -54.18 50.90 -3.09
C THR A 184 -54.49 52.36 -3.38
N HIS A 185 -53.78 52.97 -4.33
CA HIS A 185 -54.01 54.33 -4.77
C HIS A 185 -55.43 54.52 -5.30
N GLN A 186 -55.90 53.68 -6.24
CA GLN A 186 -57.27 53.75 -6.76
C GLN A 186 -58.35 53.67 -5.66
N LEU A 187 -58.13 52.86 -4.62
CA LEU A 187 -59.09 52.63 -3.54
C LEU A 187 -59.00 53.64 -2.37
N VAL A 188 -57.82 54.22 -2.10
CA VAL A 188 -57.54 54.95 -0.85
C VAL A 188 -56.95 56.36 -1.07
N ASP A 189 -56.12 56.55 -2.10
CA ASP A 189 -55.30 57.78 -2.25
C ASP A 189 -55.66 58.62 -3.49
N CYS A 190 -56.41 58.05 -4.44
CA CYS A 190 -56.81 58.73 -5.66
C CYS A 190 -57.89 59.80 -5.32
N PRO A 191 -57.67 61.09 -5.63
CA PRO A 191 -58.62 62.15 -5.31
C PRO A 191 -59.91 62.09 -6.14
N ARG A 192 -59.87 61.36 -7.28
CA ARG A 192 -60.99 61.18 -8.21
C ARG A 192 -61.75 59.86 -8.05
N ARG A 193 -61.42 59.04 -7.04
CA ARG A 193 -62.20 57.83 -6.76
C ARG A 193 -63.60 58.20 -6.25
N GLU A 194 -64.62 57.44 -6.64
CA GLU A 194 -65.97 57.62 -6.11
C GLU A 194 -66.09 57.05 -4.70
N VAL A 195 -66.45 57.91 -3.75
CA VAL A 195 -66.85 57.51 -2.39
C VAL A 195 -68.34 57.76 -2.21
N SER A 196 -69.01 56.89 -1.44
CA SER A 196 -70.31 57.20 -0.85
C SER A 196 -70.14 58.13 0.34
N CYS A 197 -71.13 58.99 0.59
CA CYS A 197 -71.23 59.78 1.83
C CYS A 197 -70.98 58.90 3.07
N ARG A 198 -70.23 59.38 4.10
CA ARG A 198 -69.96 58.56 5.31
C ARG A 198 -71.22 58.15 6.08
N PHE A 199 -72.33 58.84 5.82
CA PHE A 199 -73.65 58.56 6.38
C PHE A 199 -74.55 57.72 5.45
N ALA A 200 -74.00 57.07 4.41
CA ALA A 200 -74.77 56.21 3.50
C ALA A 200 -75.42 55.01 4.20
N ALA A 201 -74.73 54.41 5.17
CA ALA A 201 -75.29 53.36 6.04
C ALA A 201 -76.45 53.84 6.95
N LEU A 202 -76.68 55.16 7.02
CA LEU A 202 -77.79 55.81 7.73
C LEU A 202 -78.79 56.47 6.75
N GLY A 203 -78.80 56.03 5.48
CA GLY A 203 -79.83 56.40 4.50
C GLY A 203 -79.47 57.55 3.54
N CYS A 204 -78.21 57.95 3.41
CA CYS A 204 -77.79 58.98 2.45
C CYS A 204 -77.22 58.36 1.15
N PRO A 205 -77.97 58.27 0.02
CA PRO A 205 -77.56 57.50 -1.15
C PRO A 205 -76.49 58.17 -2.04
N ALA A 206 -75.99 59.36 -1.67
CA ALA A 206 -75.10 60.15 -2.52
C ALA A 206 -73.69 59.54 -2.65
N ARG A 207 -73.17 59.58 -3.88
CA ARG A 207 -71.79 59.20 -4.26
C ARG A 207 -71.17 60.32 -5.09
N PHE A 208 -69.88 60.57 -4.91
CA PHE A 208 -69.13 61.69 -5.49
C PHE A 208 -67.63 61.41 -5.43
N ALA A 209 -66.80 62.23 -6.10
CA ALA A 209 -65.35 62.10 -5.97
C ALA A 209 -64.89 62.41 -4.54
N ALA A 210 -63.82 61.74 -4.09
CA ALA A 210 -63.32 61.86 -2.71
C ALA A 210 -62.96 63.30 -2.30
N ALA A 211 -62.57 64.16 -3.23
CA ALA A 211 -62.31 65.58 -2.97
C ALA A 211 -63.57 66.37 -2.55
N ASP A 212 -64.74 66.04 -3.10
CA ASP A 212 -65.99 66.80 -2.91
C ASP A 212 -66.79 66.35 -1.68
N ALA A 213 -66.43 65.20 -1.10
CA ALA A 213 -67.16 64.55 0.00
C ALA A 213 -67.33 65.45 1.24
N ALA A 214 -66.30 66.22 1.60
CA ALA A 214 -66.34 67.12 2.75
C ALA A 214 -67.36 68.27 2.57
N ALA A 215 -67.54 68.77 1.34
CA ALA A 215 -68.50 69.83 1.04
C ALA A 215 -69.95 69.32 1.14
N HIS A 216 -70.22 68.13 0.60
CA HIS A 216 -71.54 67.47 0.75
C HIS A 216 -71.90 67.24 2.23
N GLU A 217 -70.97 66.70 3.02
CA GLU A 217 -71.20 66.39 4.43
C GLU A 217 -71.43 67.63 5.30
N ALA A 218 -70.85 68.78 4.93
CA ALA A 218 -70.99 70.03 5.65
C ALA A 218 -72.31 70.78 5.35
N GLN A 219 -72.84 70.68 4.13
CA GLN A 219 -73.93 71.56 3.66
C GLN A 219 -75.20 70.84 3.18
N GLN A 220 -75.10 69.58 2.73
CA GLN A 220 -76.18 68.91 1.98
C GLN A 220 -76.60 67.54 2.55
N CYS A 221 -75.82 66.96 3.47
CA CYS A 221 -76.19 65.67 4.07
C CYS A 221 -77.31 65.78 5.12
N VAL A 222 -78.49 65.25 4.78
CA VAL A 222 -79.69 65.21 5.65
C VAL A 222 -79.40 64.60 7.03
N VAL A 223 -78.63 63.50 7.08
CA VAL A 223 -78.28 62.79 8.32
C VAL A 223 -77.42 63.64 9.26
N ALA A 224 -76.48 64.42 8.72
CA ALA A 224 -75.63 65.31 9.50
C ALA A 224 -76.46 66.40 10.21
N ARG A 225 -77.39 67.02 9.48
CA ARG A 225 -78.29 68.06 9.99
C ARG A 225 -79.23 67.54 11.08
N HIS A 226 -79.79 66.33 10.92
CA HIS A 226 -80.63 65.71 11.96
C HIS A 226 -79.82 65.40 13.24
N ARG A 227 -78.58 64.90 13.10
CA ARG A 227 -77.71 64.57 14.24
C ARG A 227 -77.30 65.79 15.06
N ALA A 228 -77.20 66.97 14.44
CA ALA A 228 -76.95 68.23 15.15
C ALA A 228 -78.10 68.63 16.08
N GLN A 229 -79.36 68.39 15.69
CA GLN A 229 -80.54 68.70 16.52
C GLN A 229 -80.62 67.79 17.76
N ILE A 230 -80.24 66.51 17.63
CA ILE A 230 -80.17 65.57 18.75
C ILE A 230 -79.13 66.00 19.80
N LEU A 231 -77.99 66.57 19.37
CA LEU A 231 -76.94 67.05 20.28
C LEU A 231 -77.39 68.25 21.13
N ALA A 232 -78.21 69.15 20.59
CA ALA A 232 -78.79 70.25 21.37
C ALA A 232 -79.71 69.73 22.48
N HIS A 233 -80.49 68.69 22.21
CA HIS A 233 -81.41 68.08 23.19
C HIS A 233 -80.71 67.25 24.28
N ALA A 234 -79.43 66.89 24.08
CA ALA A 234 -78.64 66.13 25.04
C ALA A 234 -78.00 66.98 26.15
N ALA A 235 -77.99 68.32 26.01
CA ALA A 235 -77.33 69.22 26.96
C ALA A 235 -78.02 69.27 28.34
N SER A 236 -79.34 69.06 28.41
CA SER A 236 -80.15 69.19 29.63
C SER A 236 -80.22 67.92 30.51
N VAL A 237 -79.60 66.81 30.09
CA VAL A 237 -79.73 65.48 30.75
C VAL A 237 -78.38 64.98 31.31
N ASN A 238 -77.45 65.90 31.59
CA ASN A 238 -76.07 65.59 31.97
C ASN A 238 -75.59 66.35 33.23
N ALA A 239 -76.35 66.25 34.33
CA ALA A 239 -75.89 66.68 35.65
C ALA A 239 -74.74 65.78 36.17
N THR A 240 -73.79 66.38 36.88
CA THR A 240 -72.61 65.70 37.45
C THR A 240 -72.70 65.53 38.97
N THR A 241 -71.98 64.55 39.49
CA THR A 241 -71.94 64.12 40.90
C THR A 241 -70.58 63.47 41.18
N THR A 242 -70.06 63.57 42.40
CA THR A 242 -68.78 62.94 42.79
C THR A 242 -68.96 61.46 43.15
N CYS A 243 -67.94 60.64 42.89
CA CYS A 243 -67.87 59.24 43.30
C CYS A 243 -67.19 59.10 44.66
N ASP A 244 -67.90 58.51 45.63
CA ASP A 244 -67.45 58.41 47.03
C ASP A 244 -66.21 57.52 47.23
N TRP A 245 -65.89 56.65 46.26
CA TRP A 245 -64.77 55.70 46.37
C TRP A 245 -63.44 56.24 45.83
N CYS A 246 -63.48 57.18 44.89
CA CYS A 246 -62.28 57.69 44.20
C CYS A 246 -62.20 59.23 44.11
N GLY A 247 -63.23 59.95 44.59
CA GLY A 247 -63.35 61.41 44.49
C GLY A 247 -63.63 61.95 43.08
N GLY A 248 -63.61 61.10 42.04
CA GLY A 248 -63.80 61.50 40.65
C GLY A 248 -65.20 62.04 40.36
N THR A 249 -65.29 63.09 39.55
CA THR A 249 -66.58 63.63 39.06
C THR A 249 -67.11 62.81 37.89
N VAL A 250 -68.35 62.34 38.00
CA VAL A 250 -69.04 61.52 37.00
C VAL A 250 -70.43 62.06 36.72
N LEU A 251 -71.05 61.65 35.61
CA LEU A 251 -72.44 61.95 35.33
C LEU A 251 -73.35 61.12 36.25
N GLN A 252 -74.37 61.72 36.84
CA GLN A 252 -75.18 61.07 37.90
C GLN A 252 -75.77 59.71 37.45
N ARG A 253 -76.22 59.62 36.19
CA ARG A 253 -76.73 58.40 35.55
C ARG A 253 -75.67 57.32 35.22
N LYS A 254 -74.39 57.56 35.52
CA LYS A 254 -73.25 56.65 35.32
C LYS A 254 -72.45 56.44 36.61
N LEU A 255 -72.97 56.85 37.77
CA LEU A 255 -72.30 56.68 39.05
C LEU A 255 -72.13 55.19 39.40
N LEU A 256 -73.17 54.38 39.15
CA LEU A 256 -73.14 52.91 39.26
C LEU A 256 -72.17 52.27 38.26
N ASP A 257 -72.33 52.51 36.94
CA ASP A 257 -71.37 52.05 35.90
C ASP A 257 -69.91 52.35 36.29
N HIS A 258 -69.69 53.50 36.96
CA HIS A 258 -68.37 53.89 37.39
C HIS A 258 -67.89 53.10 38.61
N GLN A 259 -68.65 53.07 39.70
CA GLN A 259 -68.32 52.31 40.91
C GLN A 259 -68.08 50.82 40.60
N GLU A 260 -68.95 50.23 39.77
CA GLU A 260 -68.82 48.83 39.37
C GLU A 260 -67.66 48.62 38.39
N ASP A 261 -67.68 49.16 37.17
CA ASP A 261 -66.74 48.70 36.14
C ASP A 261 -65.42 49.48 36.06
N THR A 262 -65.41 50.78 36.34
CA THR A 262 -64.28 51.68 36.00
C THR A 262 -63.62 52.42 37.18
N CYS A 263 -64.09 52.22 38.41
CA CYS A 263 -63.46 52.81 39.59
C CYS A 263 -62.08 52.17 39.85
N PRO A 264 -60.99 52.97 39.93
CA PRO A 264 -59.65 52.42 40.13
C PRO A 264 -59.45 51.83 41.54
N GLU A 265 -60.21 52.30 42.52
CA GLU A 265 -60.17 51.81 43.91
C GLU A 265 -61.18 50.68 44.19
N ARG A 266 -61.89 50.16 43.17
CA ARG A 266 -62.64 48.90 43.31
C ARG A 266 -61.67 47.75 43.55
N GLU A 267 -61.82 47.04 44.65
CA GLU A 267 -61.07 45.81 44.91
C GLU A 267 -61.55 44.64 44.03
N ARG A 268 -60.60 43.83 43.55
CA ARG A 268 -60.83 42.56 42.85
C ARG A 268 -59.79 41.54 43.33
N PRO A 269 -60.07 40.22 43.33
CA PRO A 269 -59.07 39.23 43.70
C PRO A 269 -57.93 39.23 42.67
N CYS A 270 -56.70 38.95 43.12
CA CYS A 270 -55.54 38.86 42.24
C CYS A 270 -55.80 37.91 41.04
N PRO A 271 -55.38 38.26 39.79
CA PRO A 271 -55.49 37.36 38.62
C PRO A 271 -54.74 36.02 38.73
N HIS A 272 -54.03 35.78 39.84
CA HIS A 272 -53.37 34.52 40.17
C HIS A 272 -54.00 33.82 41.38
N ALA A 273 -55.20 34.23 41.81
CA ALA A 273 -56.03 33.47 42.74
C ALA A 273 -56.38 32.07 42.16
N PRO A 274 -56.48 31.01 43.00
CA PRO A 274 -56.36 31.02 44.45
C PRO A 274 -54.90 31.02 44.98
N ALA A 275 -53.89 30.95 44.12
CA ALA A 275 -52.48 30.87 44.54
C ALA A 275 -51.92 32.20 45.09
N CYS A 276 -52.56 33.33 44.79
CA CYS A 276 -52.38 34.60 45.51
C CYS A 276 -53.72 35.00 46.15
N PRO A 277 -53.84 35.06 47.49
CA PRO A 277 -55.11 35.33 48.18
C PRO A 277 -55.43 36.82 48.33
N GLU A 278 -54.51 37.71 47.94
CA GLU A 278 -54.68 39.17 48.07
C GLU A 278 -55.77 39.72 47.15
N TRP A 279 -56.58 40.62 47.70
CA TRP A 279 -57.51 41.48 46.97
C TRP A 279 -56.84 42.83 46.75
N VAL A 280 -56.98 43.37 45.54
CA VAL A 280 -56.19 44.53 45.09
C VAL A 280 -57.10 45.51 44.35
N PRO A 281 -57.00 46.82 44.62
CA PRO A 281 -57.59 47.88 43.80
C PRO A 281 -57.24 47.75 42.32
N VAL A 282 -58.22 47.83 41.41
CA VAL A 282 -58.02 47.69 39.95
C VAL A 282 -56.86 48.53 39.42
N GLY A 283 -56.76 49.79 39.83
CA GLY A 283 -55.70 50.72 39.40
C GLY A 283 -54.30 50.33 39.88
N ARG A 284 -54.18 49.39 40.83
CA ARG A 284 -52.92 48.94 41.45
C ARG A 284 -52.63 47.45 41.17
N VAL A 285 -53.50 46.72 40.47
CA VAL A 285 -53.27 45.31 40.09
C VAL A 285 -51.94 45.14 39.36
N ASP A 286 -51.63 46.00 38.40
CA ASP A 286 -50.36 45.97 37.67
C ASP A 286 -49.14 46.31 38.55
N GLU A 287 -49.32 47.05 39.65
CA GLU A 287 -48.25 47.32 40.62
C GLU A 287 -48.02 46.08 41.50
N HIS A 288 -49.08 45.56 42.12
CA HIS A 288 -49.04 44.31 42.89
C HIS A 288 -48.42 43.16 42.07
N LEU A 289 -48.86 42.96 40.82
CA LEU A 289 -48.33 41.90 39.95
C LEU A 289 -46.83 42.05 39.66
N ARG A 290 -46.26 43.26 39.75
CA ARG A 290 -44.83 43.54 39.54
C ARG A 290 -43.99 43.51 40.82
N SER A 291 -44.54 43.90 41.98
CA SER A 291 -43.76 44.13 43.20
C SER A 291 -44.10 43.23 44.40
N GLN A 292 -45.37 42.81 44.53
CA GLN A 292 -45.89 42.18 45.76
C GLN A 292 -46.34 40.73 45.54
N CYS A 293 -47.00 40.44 44.40
CA CYS A 293 -47.58 39.14 44.08
C CYS A 293 -46.58 37.99 44.25
N VAL A 294 -46.84 37.10 45.22
CA VAL A 294 -46.00 35.95 45.52
C VAL A 294 -45.81 35.07 44.29
N VAL A 295 -46.89 34.78 43.54
CA VAL A 295 -46.87 33.94 42.35
C VAL A 295 -45.97 34.52 41.26
N THR A 296 -46.04 35.83 40.97
CA THR A 296 -45.14 36.46 40.00
C THR A 296 -43.69 36.44 40.49
N ARG A 297 -43.44 36.74 41.77
CA ARG A 297 -42.09 36.74 42.37
C ARG A 297 -41.46 35.34 42.35
N GLU A 298 -42.23 34.29 42.62
CA GLU A 298 -41.76 32.90 42.54
C GLU A 298 -41.49 32.46 41.09
N ARG A 299 -42.40 32.81 40.16
CA ARG A 299 -42.22 32.55 38.73
C ARG A 299 -40.98 33.26 38.20
N ASP A 300 -40.77 34.52 38.56
CA ASP A 300 -39.66 35.32 38.07
C ASP A 300 -38.33 34.91 38.75
N ALA A 301 -38.37 34.44 40.01
CA ALA A 301 -37.24 33.75 40.66
C ALA A 301 -36.94 32.37 40.05
N MET A 302 -37.96 31.67 39.52
CA MET A 302 -37.77 30.45 38.74
C MET A 302 -37.17 30.76 37.37
N VAL A 303 -37.62 31.83 36.69
CA VAL A 303 -37.04 32.34 35.44
C VAL A 303 -35.60 32.83 35.65
N ALA A 304 -35.28 33.49 36.76
CA ALA A 304 -33.92 33.90 37.12
C ALA A 304 -32.99 32.68 37.29
N ARG A 305 -33.41 31.68 38.10
CA ARG A 305 -32.68 30.42 38.26
C ARG A 305 -32.56 29.65 36.93
N ALA A 306 -33.58 29.66 36.09
CA ALA A 306 -33.53 29.07 34.75
C ALA A 306 -32.57 29.84 33.82
N ARG A 307 -32.50 31.18 33.89
CA ARG A 307 -31.51 31.99 33.16
C ARG A 307 -30.08 31.70 33.60
N GLU A 308 -29.83 31.59 34.91
CA GLU A 308 -28.52 31.22 35.45
C GLU A 308 -28.09 29.80 35.03
N GLN A 309 -29.02 28.84 35.06
CA GLN A 309 -28.77 27.47 34.60
C GLN A 309 -28.57 27.36 33.08
N ASN A 310 -29.18 28.26 32.29
CA ASN A 310 -28.98 28.34 30.84
C ASN A 310 -27.81 29.25 30.41
N ALA A 311 -27.17 29.95 31.35
CA ALA A 311 -26.05 30.83 31.05
C ALA A 311 -24.92 30.03 30.34
N PRO A 312 -24.35 30.55 29.23
CA PRO A 312 -23.31 29.86 28.49
C PRO A 312 -21.98 29.91 29.24
N VAL A 313 -21.57 28.78 29.81
CA VAL A 313 -20.28 28.60 30.48
C VAL A 313 -19.29 27.97 29.50
N ARG A 314 -18.07 28.51 29.42
CA ARG A 314 -17.02 27.92 28.59
C ARG A 314 -16.49 26.65 29.25
N CYS A 315 -16.49 25.53 28.52
CA CYS A 315 -15.87 24.29 28.97
C CYS A 315 -14.34 24.47 29.02
N LEU A 316 -13.74 24.31 30.21
CA LEU A 316 -12.30 24.48 30.43
C LEU A 316 -11.42 23.48 29.65
N GLN A 317 -11.99 22.42 29.06
CA GLN A 317 -11.23 21.38 28.36
C GLN A 317 -11.22 21.54 26.82
N CYS A 318 -12.27 22.11 26.22
CA CYS A 318 -12.37 22.30 24.75
C CYS A 318 -12.62 23.76 24.32
N GLY A 319 -13.05 24.63 25.23
CA GLY A 319 -13.37 26.04 24.95
C GLY A 319 -14.82 26.30 24.55
N ASP A 320 -15.60 25.27 24.23
CA ASP A 320 -16.99 25.36 23.78
C ASP A 320 -17.90 26.04 24.83
N ALA A 321 -18.83 26.88 24.38
CA ALA A 321 -19.81 27.54 25.23
C ALA A 321 -21.06 26.64 25.41
N VAL A 322 -21.27 26.13 26.63
CA VAL A 322 -22.31 25.15 26.96
C VAL A 322 -23.21 25.70 28.07
N PRO A 323 -24.55 25.57 28.00
CA PRO A 323 -25.43 25.94 29.11
C PRO A 323 -25.01 25.25 30.42
N ARG A 324 -24.92 25.99 31.53
CA ARG A 324 -24.41 25.48 32.82
C ARG A 324 -25.05 24.16 33.25
N ARG A 325 -26.36 23.99 33.06
CA ARG A 325 -27.09 22.74 33.34
C ARG A 325 -26.70 21.54 32.46
N HIS A 326 -26.20 21.77 31.24
CA HIS A 326 -25.74 20.70 30.33
C HIS A 326 -24.24 20.41 30.47
N LEU A 327 -23.45 21.27 31.12
CA LEU A 327 -21.99 21.13 31.24
C LEU A 327 -21.55 19.77 31.80
N GLY A 328 -22.29 19.22 32.78
CA GLY A 328 -22.03 17.89 33.34
C GLY A 328 -22.33 16.73 32.37
N GLY A 329 -23.32 16.89 31.48
CA GLY A 329 -23.59 15.95 30.40
C GLY A 329 -22.51 16.03 29.31
N HIS A 330 -22.20 17.25 28.88
CA HIS A 330 -21.16 17.56 27.90
C HIS A 330 -19.80 16.95 28.29
N LEU A 331 -19.32 17.19 29.52
CA LEU A 331 -18.04 16.66 30.01
C LEU A 331 -17.96 15.12 30.00
N ARG A 332 -19.10 14.42 30.13
CA ARG A 332 -19.16 12.94 30.12
C ARG A 332 -19.35 12.36 28.72
N ALA A 333 -20.22 12.96 27.90
CA ALA A 333 -20.71 12.35 26.66
C ALA A 333 -20.23 13.03 25.37
N GLU A 334 -20.00 14.34 25.37
CA GLU A 334 -19.83 15.12 24.13
C GLU A 334 -18.42 15.69 23.96
N CYS A 335 -17.85 16.24 25.05
CA CYS A 335 -16.63 17.04 25.04
C CYS A 335 -15.49 16.32 24.30
N PRO A 336 -14.90 16.90 23.23
CA PRO A 336 -13.82 16.26 22.48
C PRO A 336 -12.55 16.03 23.32
N SER A 337 -12.35 16.83 24.36
CA SER A 337 -11.19 16.72 25.24
C SER A 337 -11.35 15.76 26.42
N ARG A 338 -12.54 15.18 26.64
CA ARG A 338 -12.79 14.27 27.77
C ARG A 338 -11.91 13.01 27.70
N VAL A 339 -11.40 12.56 28.85
CA VAL A 339 -10.51 11.41 28.91
C VAL A 339 -11.30 10.10 28.95
N VAL A 340 -11.18 9.31 27.89
CA VAL A 340 -11.81 7.99 27.71
C VAL A 340 -10.74 6.88 27.70
N ALA A 341 -11.15 5.65 28.00
CA ALA A 341 -10.32 4.48 27.76
C ALA A 341 -10.31 4.11 26.27
N CYS A 342 -9.25 3.42 25.83
CA CYS A 342 -9.19 2.78 24.51
C CYS A 342 -10.33 1.76 24.32
N LYS A 343 -10.83 1.59 23.09
CA LYS A 343 -11.82 0.57 22.69
C LYS A 343 -11.35 -0.83 23.08
N ASN A 344 -10.04 -1.06 22.97
CA ASN A 344 -9.39 -2.32 23.29
C ASN A 344 -8.97 -2.43 24.77
N ALA A 345 -9.51 -1.60 25.67
CA ALA A 345 -9.25 -1.74 27.11
C ALA A 345 -9.71 -3.10 27.64
N ALA A 346 -10.85 -3.62 27.14
CA ALA A 346 -11.32 -4.98 27.40
C ALA A 346 -10.37 -6.09 26.90
N HIS A 347 -9.39 -5.75 26.06
CA HIS A 347 -8.35 -6.64 25.55
C HIS A 347 -6.96 -6.31 26.13
N GLY A 348 -6.90 -5.55 27.24
CA GLY A 348 -5.67 -5.22 27.96
C GLY A 348 -5.00 -3.90 27.57
N CYS A 349 -5.65 -3.02 26.81
CA CYS A 349 -5.08 -1.70 26.50
C CYS A 349 -5.39 -0.65 27.59
N ASN A 350 -4.45 -0.44 28.51
CA ASN A 350 -4.57 0.50 29.63
C ASN A 350 -4.50 2.00 29.24
N ALA A 351 -4.54 2.34 27.94
CA ALA A 351 -4.41 3.71 27.47
C ALA A 351 -5.68 4.54 27.79
N ARG A 352 -5.46 5.69 28.45
CA ARG A 352 -6.48 6.71 28.71
C ARG A 352 -6.14 7.98 27.93
N LEU A 353 -7.00 8.36 26.99
CA LEU A 353 -6.73 9.38 25.97
C LEU A 353 -7.89 10.36 25.88
N ARG A 354 -7.65 11.58 25.38
CA ARG A 354 -8.76 12.50 25.05
C ARG A 354 -9.57 11.91 23.90
N PHE A 355 -10.89 12.05 23.93
CA PHE A 355 -11.78 11.44 22.93
C PHE A 355 -11.43 11.83 21.49
N ARG A 356 -11.03 13.08 21.24
CA ARG A 356 -10.54 13.55 19.93
C ARG A 356 -9.25 12.85 19.48
N ASP A 357 -8.36 12.53 20.41
CA ASP A 357 -7.01 12.00 20.14
C ASP A 357 -7.03 10.45 20.09
N ARG A 358 -8.08 9.83 20.64
CA ARG A 358 -8.37 8.38 20.62
C ARG A 358 -8.23 7.73 19.24
N HIS A 359 -8.69 8.40 18.18
CA HIS A 359 -8.64 7.82 16.83
C HIS A 359 -7.20 7.62 16.34
N LEU A 360 -6.26 8.48 16.72
CA LEU A 360 -4.83 8.35 16.35
C LEU A 360 -4.16 7.13 16.98
N HIS A 361 -4.73 6.61 18.07
CA HIS A 361 -4.29 5.41 18.78
C HIS A 361 -5.00 4.13 18.30
N GLU A 362 -6.25 4.27 17.85
CA GLU A 362 -7.13 3.16 17.45
C GLU A 362 -7.16 2.91 15.93
N ASP A 363 -6.75 3.85 15.09
CA ASP A 363 -6.77 3.71 13.63
C ASP A 363 -5.66 2.76 13.14
N PHE A 364 -6.05 1.48 13.13
CA PHE A 364 -5.28 0.38 12.58
C PHE A 364 -4.86 0.60 11.11
N LEU A 365 -5.62 1.36 10.31
CA LEU A 365 -5.30 1.61 8.90
C LEU A 365 -4.27 2.72 8.73
N ALA A 366 -4.31 3.78 9.54
CA ALA A 366 -3.26 4.79 9.60
C ALA A 366 -1.91 4.18 10.02
N LEU A 367 -1.94 3.22 10.95
CA LEU A 367 -0.77 2.44 11.37
C LEU A 367 -0.33 1.44 10.28
N ALA A 368 -1.24 0.61 9.76
CA ALA A 368 -0.91 -0.45 8.81
C ALA A 368 -0.38 0.07 7.46
N ARG A 369 -0.88 1.22 6.96
CA ARG A 369 -0.36 1.87 5.74
C ARG A 369 1.03 2.47 5.90
N ARG A 370 1.51 2.62 7.14
CA ARG A 370 2.83 3.13 7.49
C ARG A 370 3.62 2.00 8.12
N GLU A 371 4.09 1.10 7.26
CA GLU A 371 5.09 0.11 7.62
C GLU A 371 6.42 0.81 7.93
N ARG A 372 7.31 0.16 8.70
CA ARG A 372 8.58 0.78 9.06
C ARG A 372 9.41 0.98 7.79
N SER A 373 10.20 2.05 7.75
CA SER A 373 11.23 2.26 6.75
C SER A 373 12.61 2.24 7.39
N MET A 374 13.63 2.08 6.55
CA MET A 374 15.04 2.29 6.85
C MET A 374 15.61 3.17 5.73
N LEU A 375 16.70 3.87 5.99
CA LEU A 375 17.43 4.63 4.97
C LEU A 375 18.57 3.76 4.43
N CYS A 376 18.49 3.42 3.14
CA CYS A 376 19.55 2.73 2.42
C CYS A 376 20.57 3.74 1.89
N PHE A 377 21.83 3.46 2.15
CA PHE A 377 22.99 4.13 1.58
C PHE A 377 23.57 3.16 0.54
N PRO A 378 23.29 3.37 -0.76
CA PRO A 378 23.73 2.45 -1.80
C PRO A 378 25.26 2.36 -1.90
N VAL A 379 25.74 1.21 -2.39
CA VAL A 379 27.14 0.96 -2.75
C VAL A 379 27.63 2.06 -3.72
N GLY A 380 28.93 2.39 -3.64
CA GLY A 380 29.55 3.51 -4.37
C GLY A 380 29.84 4.74 -3.51
N GLY A 381 29.38 4.79 -2.25
CA GLY A 381 29.95 5.68 -1.22
C GLY A 381 29.62 7.18 -1.33
N HIS A 382 28.69 7.59 -2.22
CA HIS A 382 28.32 8.99 -2.44
C HIS A 382 27.07 9.47 -1.67
N ALA A 383 26.37 8.57 -0.97
CA ALA A 383 25.09 8.85 -0.31
C ALA A 383 25.27 9.41 1.11
N TYR A 384 24.64 10.52 1.48
CA TYR A 384 24.75 11.08 2.83
C TYR A 384 23.52 11.87 3.27
N VAL A 385 23.42 12.13 4.58
CA VAL A 385 22.41 12.99 5.20
C VAL A 385 23.11 14.23 5.76
N ALA A 386 22.82 15.41 5.20
CA ALA A 386 23.41 16.68 5.62
C ALA A 386 22.68 17.21 6.87
N VAL A 387 23.27 16.97 8.06
CA VAL A 387 22.65 17.18 9.37
C VAL A 387 22.82 18.61 9.89
N THR A 388 24.02 19.18 9.76
CA THR A 388 24.28 20.61 10.01
C THR A 388 25.25 21.13 8.97
N ASP A 389 25.11 22.40 8.60
CA ASP A 389 26.15 23.12 7.84
C ASP A 389 27.07 23.90 8.80
N GLU A 390 28.29 24.21 8.35
CA GLU A 390 29.22 25.02 9.14
C GLU A 390 28.66 26.44 9.36
N SER A 391 27.94 27.01 8.39
CA SER A 391 27.25 28.31 8.53
C SER A 391 26.17 28.32 9.62
N TRP A 392 25.45 27.20 9.80
CA TRP A 392 24.44 27.06 10.86
C TRP A 392 25.09 26.95 12.24
N ALA A 393 26.18 26.20 12.34
CA ALA A 393 26.95 26.06 13.59
C ALA A 393 27.54 27.42 14.04
N GLU A 394 28.06 28.23 13.11
CA GLU A 394 28.52 29.59 13.39
C GLU A 394 27.37 30.52 13.85
N ALA A 395 26.22 30.48 13.17
CA ALA A 395 25.06 31.30 13.53
C ALA A 395 24.51 31.00 14.94
N GLU A 396 24.38 29.71 15.28
CA GLU A 396 23.96 29.25 16.61
C GLU A 396 25.09 29.29 17.67
N ARG A 397 26.32 29.64 17.27
CA ARG A 397 27.54 29.61 18.10
C ARG A 397 27.82 28.23 18.72
N GLN A 398 27.35 27.15 18.08
CA GLN A 398 27.58 25.78 18.52
C GLN A 398 28.81 25.18 17.82
N PRO A 399 29.58 24.30 18.48
CA PRO A 399 30.74 23.68 17.86
C PRO A 399 30.31 22.66 16.80
N VAL A 400 30.90 22.74 15.59
CA VAL A 400 30.67 21.81 14.46
C VAL A 400 30.84 20.33 14.83
N ASP A 401 31.73 20.04 15.79
CA ASP A 401 31.90 18.72 16.41
C ASP A 401 31.64 18.81 17.92
N LEU A 402 30.80 17.91 18.45
CA LEU A 402 30.47 17.89 19.88
C LEU A 402 31.68 17.41 20.71
N PRO A 403 32.21 18.20 21.67
CA PRO A 403 33.25 17.74 22.59
C PRO A 403 32.67 16.76 23.62
N PRO A 404 33.49 15.88 24.24
CA PRO A 404 33.05 15.03 25.34
C PRO A 404 32.44 15.82 26.51
N PRO A 405 31.41 15.30 27.20
CA PRO A 405 30.87 13.94 27.07
C PRO A 405 29.82 13.83 25.95
N TRP A 406 29.79 12.68 25.29
CA TRP A 406 28.73 12.37 24.32
C TRP A 406 28.53 10.86 24.15
N THR A 407 27.36 10.48 23.65
CA THR A 407 27.06 9.11 23.20
C THR A 407 26.36 9.18 21.85
N ALA A 408 26.76 8.32 20.92
CA ALA A 408 26.16 8.17 19.60
C ALA A 408 25.78 6.71 19.39
N GLU A 409 24.49 6.44 19.19
CA GLU A 409 23.95 5.12 18.83
C GLU A 409 23.59 5.08 17.35
N TYR A 410 23.96 4.00 16.68
CA TYR A 410 23.63 3.71 15.29
C TYR A 410 23.03 2.30 15.20
N PHE A 411 21.85 2.18 14.59
CA PHE A 411 21.22 0.89 14.29
C PHE A 411 21.40 0.60 12.80
N VAL A 412 22.31 -0.33 12.49
CA VAL A 412 22.88 -0.48 11.14
C VAL A 412 22.87 -1.94 10.67
N TRP A 413 22.80 -2.12 9.35
CA TRP A 413 22.94 -3.40 8.66
C TRP A 413 23.95 -3.23 7.53
N LEU A 414 25.05 -3.98 7.56
CA LEU A 414 26.00 -4.02 6.46
C LEU A 414 25.50 -4.94 5.34
N GLU A 415 25.61 -4.46 4.10
CA GLU A 415 25.28 -5.18 2.88
C GLU A 415 26.08 -6.50 2.75
N ASP A 416 25.60 -7.41 1.91
CA ASP A 416 26.24 -8.70 1.69
C ASP A 416 27.65 -8.54 1.10
N ALA A 417 28.58 -9.40 1.52
CA ALA A 417 29.94 -9.43 0.97
C ALA A 417 29.90 -9.66 -0.54
N ARG A 418 28.99 -10.54 -0.99
CA ARG A 418 28.76 -10.90 -2.40
C ARG A 418 28.33 -9.70 -3.24
N GLU A 419 27.41 -8.88 -2.75
CA GLU A 419 26.90 -7.70 -3.47
C GLU A 419 27.95 -6.58 -3.51
N GLU A 420 28.67 -6.31 -2.42
CA GLU A 420 29.74 -5.29 -2.38
C GLU A 420 30.96 -5.69 -3.23
N ILE A 421 31.40 -6.95 -3.18
CA ILE A 421 32.53 -7.46 -4.01
C ILE A 421 32.20 -7.34 -5.51
N VAL A 422 30.99 -7.69 -5.91
CA VAL A 422 30.53 -7.57 -7.31
C VAL A 422 30.59 -6.13 -7.79
N GLU A 423 30.03 -5.20 -7.04
CA GLU A 423 29.97 -3.79 -7.46
C GLU A 423 31.37 -3.14 -7.49
N LEU A 424 32.23 -3.43 -6.50
CA LEU A 424 33.64 -3.02 -6.52
C LEU A 424 34.39 -3.61 -7.73
N HIS A 425 34.06 -4.84 -8.14
CA HIS A 425 34.62 -5.48 -9.32
C HIS A 425 34.13 -4.85 -10.63
N LEU A 426 32.83 -4.55 -10.76
CA LEU A 426 32.26 -3.84 -11.92
C LEU A 426 32.88 -2.45 -12.10
N GLN A 427 32.99 -1.69 -11.02
CA GLN A 427 33.66 -0.38 -11.02
C GLN A 427 35.15 -0.52 -11.39
N SER A 428 35.80 -1.62 -10.99
CA SER A 428 37.15 -1.93 -11.46
C SER A 428 37.19 -2.15 -12.97
N LEU A 429 36.29 -2.93 -13.56
CA LEU A 429 36.24 -3.15 -15.02
C LEU A 429 36.03 -1.83 -15.80
N GLU A 430 35.19 -0.92 -15.30
CA GLU A 430 35.02 0.42 -15.89
C GLU A 430 36.31 1.26 -15.86
N HIS A 431 37.11 1.14 -14.81
CA HIS A 431 38.43 1.78 -14.75
C HIS A 431 39.47 1.11 -15.65
N VAL A 432 39.38 -0.21 -15.93
CA VAL A 432 40.20 -0.85 -16.99
C VAL A 432 39.83 -0.29 -18.36
N GLU A 433 38.54 -0.19 -18.66
CA GLU A 433 38.03 0.37 -19.93
C GLU A 433 38.44 1.84 -20.09
N THR A 434 38.40 2.62 -19.00
CA THR A 434 38.92 3.99 -18.93
C THR A 434 40.40 4.05 -19.28
N ILE A 435 41.23 3.15 -18.74
CA ILE A 435 42.67 3.09 -19.06
C ILE A 435 42.90 2.72 -20.52
N ALA A 436 42.15 1.76 -21.08
CA ALA A 436 42.26 1.38 -22.49
C ALA A 436 41.90 2.56 -23.42
N MET A 437 40.77 3.21 -23.16
CA MET A 437 40.29 4.38 -23.90
C MET A 437 41.28 5.56 -23.83
N GLN A 438 41.72 5.93 -22.62
CA GLN A 438 42.65 7.05 -22.42
C GLN A 438 44.07 6.74 -22.93
N SER A 439 44.49 5.46 -23.00
CA SER A 439 45.77 5.08 -23.60
C SER A 439 45.77 5.33 -25.11
N ARG A 440 44.67 4.96 -25.81
CA ARG A 440 44.48 5.27 -27.23
C ARG A 440 44.43 6.78 -27.49
N GLU A 441 43.74 7.54 -26.62
CA GLU A 441 43.70 9.00 -26.73
C GLU A 441 45.09 9.64 -26.54
N ARG A 442 45.82 9.20 -25.52
CA ARG A 442 47.20 9.65 -25.27
C ARG A 442 48.11 9.38 -26.47
N GLU A 443 47.99 8.21 -27.10
CA GLU A 443 48.74 7.86 -28.31
C GLU A 443 48.33 8.71 -29.51
N ARG A 444 47.03 8.95 -29.71
CA ARG A 444 46.51 9.87 -30.74
C ARG A 444 47.08 11.27 -30.57
N CYS A 445 47.03 11.83 -29.36
CA CYS A 445 47.61 13.13 -29.03
C CYS A 445 49.14 13.15 -29.22
N GLN A 446 49.86 12.09 -28.85
CA GLN A 446 51.31 11.98 -29.07
C GLN A 446 51.64 11.98 -30.57
N GLN A 447 50.93 11.20 -31.39
CA GLN A 447 51.08 11.17 -32.85
C GLN A 447 50.78 12.53 -33.49
N GLN A 448 49.70 13.20 -33.06
CA GLN A 448 49.38 14.57 -33.49
C GLN A 448 50.50 15.56 -33.13
N SER A 449 50.98 15.54 -31.88
CA SER A 449 52.08 16.41 -31.44
C SER A 449 53.36 16.17 -32.25
N ALA A 450 53.64 14.91 -32.63
CA ALA A 450 54.77 14.53 -33.47
C ALA A 450 54.60 14.98 -34.93
N ALA A 451 53.39 14.91 -35.48
CA ALA A 451 53.04 15.43 -36.81
C ALA A 451 53.20 16.96 -36.86
N CYS A 452 52.67 17.71 -35.90
CA CYS A 452 52.85 19.16 -35.80
C CYS A 452 54.34 19.52 -35.61
N LYS A 453 55.09 18.79 -34.75
CA LYS A 453 56.56 18.92 -34.63
C LYS A 453 57.30 18.68 -35.96
N LYS A 454 56.78 17.81 -36.85
CA LYS A 454 57.35 17.54 -38.19
C LYS A 454 56.99 18.66 -39.18
N GLN A 455 55.74 19.12 -39.22
CA GLN A 455 55.28 20.21 -40.09
C GLN A 455 55.92 21.56 -39.72
N LEU A 456 56.04 21.87 -38.42
CA LEU A 456 56.77 23.07 -37.95
C LEU A 456 58.25 23.03 -38.34
N LYS A 457 58.89 21.85 -38.40
CA LYS A 457 60.26 21.70 -38.94
C LYS A 457 60.30 21.91 -40.46
N GLN A 458 59.25 21.57 -41.21
CA GLN A 458 59.15 21.82 -42.65
C GLN A 458 58.92 23.31 -42.94
N LEU A 459 57.98 23.98 -42.27
CA LEU A 459 57.78 25.43 -42.38
C LEU A 459 59.03 26.24 -42.01
N LYS A 460 59.78 25.81 -40.98
CA LYS A 460 61.09 26.42 -40.63
C LYS A 460 62.17 26.26 -41.71
N LYS A 461 62.07 25.28 -42.61
CA LYS A 461 62.91 25.22 -43.82
C LYS A 461 62.41 26.19 -44.87
N LEU A 462 61.15 26.09 -45.28
CA LEU A 462 60.52 26.93 -46.32
C LEU A 462 60.64 28.44 -46.02
N ARG A 463 60.62 28.84 -44.75
CA ARG A 463 60.82 30.25 -44.33
C ARG A 463 62.20 30.83 -44.70
N ARG A 464 63.19 30.01 -45.08
CA ARG A 464 64.47 30.48 -45.64
C ARG A 464 64.37 30.94 -47.10
N ASP A 465 63.36 30.47 -47.84
CA ASP A 465 63.27 30.64 -49.30
C ASP A 465 62.50 31.92 -49.72
N LYS A 466 62.30 32.83 -48.76
CA LYS A 466 61.85 34.24 -48.87
C LYS A 466 60.47 34.53 -49.51
N ARG A 467 59.80 33.58 -50.16
CA ARG A 467 58.46 33.77 -50.73
C ARG A 467 57.35 33.43 -49.70
N SER A 468 56.29 34.25 -49.68
CA SER A 468 55.12 34.25 -48.76
C SER A 468 55.35 34.11 -47.24
N ALA A 469 56.20 34.97 -46.67
CA ALA A 469 56.48 35.00 -45.23
C ALA A 469 55.25 35.16 -44.30
N ALA A 470 54.14 35.75 -44.76
CA ALA A 470 52.92 35.96 -43.96
C ALA A 470 52.07 34.67 -43.82
N GLU A 471 51.85 33.94 -44.91
CA GLU A 471 51.13 32.66 -44.92
C GLU A 471 51.85 31.61 -44.06
N ILE A 472 53.19 31.58 -44.18
CA ILE A 472 54.06 30.73 -43.36
C ILE A 472 53.97 31.10 -41.88
N ALA A 473 53.73 32.37 -41.53
CA ALA A 473 53.56 32.80 -40.15
C ALA A 473 52.19 32.40 -39.57
N ALA A 474 51.10 32.54 -40.35
CA ALA A 474 49.77 32.06 -39.96
C ALA A 474 49.76 30.54 -39.77
N SER A 475 50.19 29.79 -40.78
CA SER A 475 50.26 28.31 -40.72
C SER A 475 51.15 27.80 -39.57
N ALA A 476 52.20 28.54 -39.19
CA ALA A 476 53.04 28.21 -38.05
C ALA A 476 52.42 28.57 -36.68
N LYS A 477 51.47 29.52 -36.63
CA LYS A 477 50.65 29.80 -35.44
C LYS A 477 49.62 28.69 -35.24
N ASP A 478 48.87 28.36 -36.29
CA ASP A 478 47.80 27.36 -36.22
C ASP A 478 48.36 25.97 -35.84
N LEU A 479 49.52 25.61 -36.39
CA LEU A 479 50.27 24.39 -36.01
C LEU A 479 50.89 24.45 -34.61
N ALA A 480 51.08 25.63 -34.01
CA ALA A 480 51.51 25.77 -32.62
C ALA A 480 50.32 25.64 -31.66
N GLU A 481 49.17 26.21 -31.99
CA GLU A 481 47.94 26.06 -31.20
C GLU A 481 47.42 24.61 -31.24
N ALA A 482 47.44 23.95 -32.41
CA ALA A 482 47.15 22.52 -32.52
C ALA A 482 48.18 21.63 -31.78
N PHE A 483 49.44 22.05 -31.72
CA PHE A 483 50.49 21.35 -30.99
C PHE A 483 50.31 21.46 -29.47
N ASP A 484 50.06 22.66 -28.95
CA ASP A 484 49.83 22.91 -27.53
C ASP A 484 48.55 22.19 -27.05
N ALA A 485 47.50 22.15 -27.88
CA ALA A 485 46.30 21.36 -27.61
C ALA A 485 46.58 19.86 -27.56
N ALA A 486 47.43 19.33 -28.46
CA ALA A 486 47.81 17.92 -28.47
C ALA A 486 48.69 17.54 -27.26
N GLU A 487 49.63 18.38 -26.81
CA GLU A 487 50.37 18.10 -25.56
C GLU A 487 49.48 18.23 -24.31
N GLN A 488 48.53 19.17 -24.27
CA GLN A 488 47.53 19.25 -23.20
C GLN A 488 46.64 17.99 -23.14
N GLY A 489 46.15 17.51 -24.28
CA GLY A 489 45.38 16.26 -24.37
C GLY A 489 46.20 15.04 -23.89
N ALA A 490 47.47 14.93 -24.29
CA ALA A 490 48.35 13.85 -23.83
C ALA A 490 48.63 13.92 -22.31
N VAL A 491 48.72 15.11 -21.71
CA VAL A 491 48.84 15.28 -20.25
C VAL A 491 47.55 14.90 -19.54
N ALA A 492 46.40 15.38 -20.00
CA ALA A 492 45.10 15.06 -19.42
C ALA A 492 44.80 13.55 -19.46
N ALA A 493 45.06 12.90 -20.59
CA ALA A 493 44.91 11.46 -20.72
C ALA A 493 45.89 10.68 -19.82
N THR A 494 47.13 11.18 -19.64
CA THR A 494 48.09 10.58 -18.71
C THR A 494 47.64 10.72 -17.25
N GLN A 495 47.07 11.86 -16.87
CA GLN A 495 46.46 12.07 -15.56
C GLN A 495 45.27 11.13 -15.33
N ALA A 496 44.36 11.00 -16.31
CA ALA A 496 43.22 10.10 -16.24
C ALA A 496 43.63 8.61 -16.09
N ILE A 497 44.66 8.16 -16.82
CA ILE A 497 45.22 6.81 -16.67
C ILE A 497 45.79 6.59 -15.26
N ALA A 498 46.52 7.56 -14.70
CA ALA A 498 47.06 7.46 -13.34
C ALA A 498 45.93 7.37 -12.29
N LEU A 499 44.92 8.23 -12.42
CA LEU A 499 43.72 8.24 -11.58
C LEU A 499 42.99 6.89 -11.61
N ALA A 500 42.69 6.37 -12.80
CA ALA A 500 42.03 5.09 -12.99
C ALA A 500 42.86 3.90 -12.46
N LYS A 501 44.20 3.92 -12.61
CA LYS A 501 45.07 2.89 -12.01
C LYS A 501 45.06 2.92 -10.48
N GLY A 502 44.96 4.12 -9.88
CA GLY A 502 44.74 4.26 -8.44
C GLY A 502 43.40 3.67 -8.00
N TRP A 503 42.32 3.89 -8.78
CA TRP A 503 41.01 3.27 -8.53
C TRP A 503 41.06 1.74 -8.60
N LEU A 504 41.64 1.17 -9.66
CA LEU A 504 41.86 -0.29 -9.75
C LEU A 504 42.57 -0.84 -8.52
N GLN A 505 43.67 -0.21 -8.10
CA GLN A 505 44.43 -0.71 -6.97
C GLN A 505 43.64 -0.69 -5.67
N ILE A 506 42.78 0.31 -5.43
CA ILE A 506 41.97 0.33 -4.21
C ILE A 506 40.77 -0.62 -4.32
N LEU A 507 39.99 -0.57 -5.39
CA LEU A 507 38.75 -1.35 -5.55
C LEU A 507 39.02 -2.86 -5.54
N VAL A 508 40.03 -3.33 -6.29
CA VAL A 508 40.36 -4.76 -6.37
C VAL A 508 40.96 -5.28 -5.05
N LEU A 509 41.86 -4.53 -4.40
CA LEU A 509 42.41 -4.93 -3.10
C LEU A 509 41.36 -4.90 -1.99
N GLU A 510 40.40 -3.97 -2.05
CA GLU A 510 39.29 -3.90 -1.09
C GLU A 510 38.30 -5.05 -1.30
N ALA A 511 37.90 -5.34 -2.54
CA ALA A 511 37.05 -6.49 -2.84
C ALA A 511 37.73 -7.81 -2.44
N ALA A 512 39.04 -7.95 -2.71
CA ALA A 512 39.81 -9.10 -2.23
C ALA A 512 39.90 -9.16 -0.68
N ARG A 513 40.02 -8.02 0.01
CA ARG A 513 39.94 -7.94 1.48
C ARG A 513 38.57 -8.39 2.01
N ILE A 514 37.49 -8.05 1.33
CA ILE A 514 36.13 -8.46 1.68
C ILE A 514 35.92 -9.95 1.40
N LEU A 515 36.52 -10.52 0.34
CA LEU A 515 36.51 -11.96 0.03
C LEU A 515 37.23 -12.83 1.09
N LEU A 516 38.01 -12.21 1.98
CA LEU A 516 38.64 -12.84 3.15
C LEU A 516 37.83 -12.68 4.45
N GLN A 517 36.64 -12.05 4.41
CA GLN A 517 35.77 -11.89 5.59
C GLN A 517 34.79 -13.05 5.87
N PRO A 518 34.26 -13.82 4.89
CA PRO A 518 33.36 -14.93 5.19
C PRO A 518 34.08 -16.06 5.96
N GLU A 519 33.41 -16.62 6.97
CA GLU A 519 33.95 -17.69 7.80
C GLU A 519 33.93 -19.08 7.11
N ASN A 520 33.11 -19.25 6.07
CA ASN A 520 33.00 -20.50 5.30
C ASN A 520 33.71 -20.39 3.95
N ASP A 521 34.54 -21.37 3.60
CA ASP A 521 35.16 -21.42 2.26
C ASP A 521 34.14 -21.64 1.14
N SER A 522 33.02 -22.33 1.39
CA SER A 522 31.94 -22.51 0.40
C SER A 522 31.33 -21.18 -0.04
N ASP A 523 31.09 -20.25 0.90
CA ASP A 523 30.54 -18.93 0.58
C ASP A 523 31.56 -18.11 -0.25
N ARG A 524 32.86 -18.35 -0.06
CA ARG A 524 33.94 -17.70 -0.81
C ARG A 524 34.05 -18.26 -2.24
N ASP A 525 33.84 -19.56 -2.42
CA ASP A 525 33.79 -20.20 -3.74
C ASP A 525 32.54 -19.78 -4.53
N ASP A 526 31.37 -19.68 -3.91
CA ASP A 526 30.14 -19.14 -4.52
C ASP A 526 30.30 -17.67 -4.98
N ILE A 527 31.11 -16.88 -4.26
CA ILE A 527 31.47 -15.50 -4.67
C ILE A 527 32.50 -15.51 -5.81
N ARG A 528 33.51 -16.40 -5.76
CA ARG A 528 34.50 -16.55 -6.85
C ARG A 528 33.83 -16.94 -8.17
N GLU A 529 32.91 -17.91 -8.16
CA GLU A 529 32.17 -18.29 -9.37
C GLU A 529 31.28 -17.14 -9.89
N LEU A 530 30.60 -16.40 -8.99
CA LEU A 530 29.82 -15.24 -9.41
C LEU A 530 30.70 -14.19 -10.09
N VAL A 531 31.80 -13.76 -9.46
CA VAL A 531 32.72 -12.77 -10.03
C VAL A 531 33.27 -13.25 -11.38
N ALA A 532 33.70 -14.51 -11.48
CA ALA A 532 34.21 -15.07 -12.73
C ALA A 532 33.11 -15.22 -13.81
N SER A 533 31.84 -15.39 -13.45
CA SER A 533 30.71 -15.40 -14.40
C SER A 533 30.37 -13.99 -14.91
N GLN A 534 30.35 -13.00 -14.02
CA GLN A 534 29.96 -11.64 -14.33
C GLN A 534 31.08 -10.86 -15.04
N ALA A 535 32.35 -11.18 -14.74
CA ALA A 535 33.50 -10.71 -15.49
C ALA A 535 33.40 -11.14 -16.96
N ARG A 536 33.03 -12.41 -17.24
CA ARG A 536 32.83 -12.91 -18.62
C ARG A 536 31.71 -12.16 -19.34
N GLU A 537 30.57 -11.94 -18.69
CA GLU A 537 29.44 -11.19 -19.28
C GLU A 537 29.84 -9.75 -19.65
N GLU A 538 30.54 -9.03 -18.76
CA GLU A 538 30.99 -7.66 -19.05
C GLU A 538 32.16 -7.59 -20.04
N LEU A 539 33.03 -8.61 -20.13
CA LEU A 539 34.02 -8.75 -21.19
C LEU A 539 33.36 -9.00 -22.57
N GLU A 540 32.36 -9.88 -22.64
CA GLU A 540 31.55 -10.09 -23.86
C GLU A 540 30.76 -8.84 -24.27
N ARG A 541 30.46 -7.94 -23.34
CA ARG A 541 29.73 -6.69 -23.57
C ARG A 541 30.62 -5.50 -23.96
N ARG A 542 31.82 -5.37 -23.39
CA ARG A 542 32.70 -4.19 -23.53
C ARG A 542 33.79 -4.42 -24.57
N VAL A 543 33.55 -3.96 -25.79
CA VAL A 543 34.45 -4.11 -26.97
C VAL A 543 35.90 -3.70 -26.66
N LEU A 544 36.12 -2.64 -25.88
CA LEU A 544 37.47 -2.17 -25.53
C LEU A 544 38.26 -3.14 -24.63
N LEU A 545 37.57 -4.04 -23.90
CA LEU A 545 38.19 -5.07 -23.08
C LEU A 545 38.42 -6.39 -23.84
N GLN A 546 37.67 -6.64 -24.92
CA GLN A 546 37.89 -7.79 -25.81
C GLN A 546 39.23 -7.73 -26.57
N GLU A 547 39.78 -6.52 -26.71
CA GLU A 547 41.11 -6.28 -27.30
C GLU A 547 42.27 -6.55 -26.32
N LEU A 548 41.99 -6.91 -25.05
CA LEU A 548 43.00 -7.37 -24.09
C LEU A 548 43.37 -8.84 -24.34
N GLY A 549 44.60 -9.25 -23.99
CA GLY A 549 45.04 -10.63 -24.21
C GLY A 549 44.36 -11.64 -23.26
N ASP A 550 44.22 -12.90 -23.68
CA ASP A 550 43.55 -13.97 -22.92
C ASP A 550 44.03 -14.08 -21.46
N ASP A 551 45.32 -13.90 -21.19
CA ASP A 551 45.89 -13.96 -19.83
C ASP A 551 45.51 -12.73 -18.97
N GLU A 552 45.32 -11.57 -19.60
CA GLU A 552 44.80 -10.37 -18.95
C GLU A 552 43.30 -10.54 -18.66
N GLN A 553 42.52 -11.06 -19.61
CA GLN A 553 41.10 -11.37 -19.41
C GLN A 553 40.90 -12.40 -18.28
N GLN A 554 41.72 -13.47 -18.24
CA GLN A 554 41.73 -14.43 -17.12
C GLN A 554 42.16 -13.79 -15.80
N GLN A 555 43.10 -12.83 -15.81
CA GLN A 555 43.46 -12.09 -14.61
C GLN A 555 42.29 -11.23 -14.12
N LEU A 556 41.53 -10.58 -15.01
CA LEU A 556 40.34 -9.81 -14.62
C LEU A 556 39.29 -10.72 -13.96
N ALA A 557 39.06 -11.92 -14.49
CA ALA A 557 38.07 -12.86 -13.94
C ALA A 557 38.45 -13.49 -12.58
N ASP A 558 39.74 -13.54 -12.20
CA ASP A 558 40.19 -13.98 -10.88
C ASP A 558 40.64 -12.78 -10.03
N LEU A 559 39.73 -12.31 -9.17
CA LEU A 559 39.93 -11.18 -8.27
C LEU A 559 41.17 -11.33 -7.37
N GLU A 560 41.49 -12.54 -6.91
CA GLU A 560 42.67 -12.74 -6.08
C GLU A 560 43.97 -12.73 -6.92
N ARG A 561 43.96 -13.29 -8.13
CA ARG A 561 45.09 -13.18 -9.08
C ARG A 561 45.33 -11.73 -9.48
N TRP A 562 44.26 -10.96 -9.71
CA TRP A 562 44.35 -9.52 -9.99
C TRP A 562 44.91 -8.73 -8.80
N ALA A 563 44.39 -8.98 -7.59
CA ALA A 563 44.93 -8.38 -6.36
C ALA A 563 46.42 -8.69 -6.19
N ARG A 564 46.82 -9.97 -6.28
CA ARG A 564 48.22 -10.41 -6.21
C ARG A 564 49.10 -9.79 -7.30
N ALA A 565 48.57 -9.52 -8.50
CA ALA A 565 49.29 -8.81 -9.54
C ALA A 565 49.49 -7.32 -9.21
N LEU A 566 48.45 -6.64 -8.70
CA LEU A 566 48.52 -5.23 -8.28
C LEU A 566 49.43 -5.02 -7.05
N GLU A 567 49.50 -6.00 -6.14
CA GLU A 567 50.48 -5.98 -5.03
C GLU A 567 51.92 -6.15 -5.51
N ARG A 568 52.17 -7.02 -6.50
CA ARG A 568 53.49 -7.18 -7.12
C ARG A 568 53.92 -5.96 -7.93
N GLN A 569 52.97 -5.24 -8.53
CA GLN A 569 53.23 -3.97 -9.23
C GLN A 569 53.43 -2.78 -8.27
N ALA A 570 53.02 -2.88 -7.01
CA ALA A 570 53.24 -1.85 -6.01
C ALA A 570 54.72 -1.79 -5.61
N ALA A 571 55.41 -0.72 -6.02
CA ALA A 571 56.87 -0.56 -5.99
C ALA A 571 57.55 -0.91 -4.65
N SER A 572 58.87 -1.15 -4.64
CA SER A 572 59.56 -1.61 -3.43
C SER A 572 59.50 -0.58 -2.27
N PRO A 573 59.78 -0.97 -1.02
CA PRO A 573 59.80 -0.02 0.09
C PRO A 573 60.74 1.17 -0.15
N ALA A 574 61.88 0.95 -0.80
CA ALA A 574 62.81 2.00 -1.19
C ALA A 574 62.24 2.91 -2.29
N ASP A 575 61.63 2.33 -3.33
CA ASP A 575 60.99 3.12 -4.40
C ASP A 575 59.85 3.99 -3.86
N ARG A 576 59.01 3.47 -2.96
CA ARG A 576 57.94 4.25 -2.30
C ARG A 576 58.54 5.40 -1.49
N GLN A 577 59.63 5.16 -0.77
CA GLN A 577 60.30 6.19 0.03
C GLN A 577 60.93 7.29 -0.85
N GLN A 578 61.50 6.91 -1.99
CA GLN A 578 62.03 7.82 -3.01
C GLN A 578 60.91 8.62 -3.71
N ARG A 579 59.81 7.97 -4.09
CA ARG A 579 58.61 8.61 -4.67
C ARG A 579 57.95 9.58 -3.71
N VAL A 580 57.83 9.26 -2.43
CA VAL A 580 57.31 10.17 -1.39
C VAL A 580 58.25 11.38 -1.19
N ALA A 581 59.58 11.16 -1.22
CA ALA A 581 60.53 12.26 -1.14
C ALA A 581 60.43 13.20 -2.36
N GLU A 582 60.29 12.66 -3.57
CA GLU A 582 60.15 13.45 -4.79
C GLU A 582 58.75 14.10 -4.91
N GLN A 583 57.68 13.44 -4.46
CA GLN A 583 56.34 14.02 -4.32
C GLN A 583 56.37 15.24 -3.38
N ASN A 584 56.96 15.12 -2.19
CA ASN A 584 57.10 16.25 -1.26
C ASN A 584 57.91 17.41 -1.88
N ARG A 585 58.98 17.09 -2.62
CA ARG A 585 59.78 18.08 -3.37
C ARG A 585 58.97 18.78 -4.47
N LEU A 586 58.07 18.07 -5.15
CA LEU A 586 57.18 18.64 -6.16
C LEU A 586 56.04 19.45 -5.55
N LEU A 587 55.46 19.01 -4.42
CA LEU A 587 54.45 19.77 -3.68
C LEU A 587 55.02 21.10 -3.15
N ALA A 588 56.26 21.11 -2.65
CA ALA A 588 56.94 22.34 -2.27
C ALA A 588 57.10 23.30 -3.46
N LYS A 589 57.53 22.79 -4.63
CA LYS A 589 57.60 23.58 -5.87
C LYS A 589 56.23 24.06 -6.38
N ARG A 590 55.17 23.28 -6.14
CA ARG A 590 53.80 23.67 -6.49
C ARG A 590 53.35 24.87 -5.65
N ALA A 591 53.66 24.85 -4.35
CA ALA A 591 53.40 25.98 -3.46
C ALA A 591 54.20 27.22 -3.89
N GLU A 592 55.50 27.07 -4.15
CA GLU A 592 56.40 28.12 -4.67
C GLU A 592 55.82 28.80 -5.94
N TRP A 593 55.43 28.02 -6.96
CA TRP A 593 54.82 28.60 -8.17
C TRP A 593 53.42 29.18 -7.97
N ALA A 594 52.62 28.63 -7.04
CA ALA A 594 51.30 29.17 -6.72
C ALA A 594 51.41 30.50 -5.95
N GLU A 595 52.40 30.64 -5.06
CA GLU A 595 52.72 31.88 -4.35
C GLU A 595 53.27 32.94 -5.30
N LEU A 596 54.19 32.58 -6.21
CA LEU A 596 54.66 33.46 -7.29
C LEU A 596 53.53 33.89 -8.25
N LYS A 597 52.52 33.03 -8.48
CA LYS A 597 51.31 33.40 -9.24
C LYS A 597 50.37 34.30 -8.44
N ALA A 598 50.25 34.12 -7.13
CA ALA A 598 49.42 34.98 -6.26
C ALA A 598 50.07 36.35 -5.98
N ALA A 599 51.40 36.45 -6.11
CA ALA A 599 52.16 37.69 -5.94
C ALA A 599 52.26 38.54 -7.23
N LEU A 600 51.73 38.08 -8.37
CA LEU A 600 51.63 38.86 -9.60
C LEU A 600 50.68 40.04 -9.39
N ARG A 601 51.09 41.23 -9.86
CA ARG A 601 50.25 42.43 -9.89
C ARG A 601 49.73 42.67 -11.31
N ASP A 602 48.52 43.19 -11.43
CA ASP A 602 47.90 43.52 -12.72
C ASP A 602 48.61 44.71 -13.41
N ASP A 603 49.33 45.54 -12.64
CA ASP A 603 50.09 46.69 -13.12
C ASP A 603 51.39 46.33 -13.87
N ASP A 604 51.82 45.07 -13.85
CA ASP A 604 53.12 44.63 -14.36
C ASP A 604 53.11 44.54 -15.89
N PRO A 605 54.01 45.24 -16.63
CA PRO A 605 54.05 45.16 -18.10
C PRO A 605 54.38 43.76 -18.64
N ASP A 606 54.89 42.86 -17.81
CA ASP A 606 55.14 41.45 -18.13
C ASP A 606 54.05 40.49 -17.61
N HIS A 607 52.94 41.01 -17.02
CA HIS A 607 51.90 40.23 -16.33
C HIS A 607 51.42 39.01 -17.13
N GLU A 608 50.87 39.19 -18.34
CA GLU A 608 50.37 38.05 -19.13
C GLU A 608 51.48 37.04 -19.46
N ARG A 609 52.70 37.52 -19.70
CA ARG A 609 53.84 36.68 -20.07
C ARG A 609 54.32 35.86 -18.87
N LEU A 610 54.28 36.42 -17.67
CA LEU A 610 54.59 35.73 -16.41
C LEU A 610 53.45 34.80 -15.98
N LEU A 611 52.19 35.22 -16.10
CA LEU A 611 51.00 34.39 -15.83
C LEU A 611 51.02 33.12 -16.70
N ARG A 612 51.13 33.28 -18.03
CA ARG A 612 51.29 32.17 -18.99
C ARG A 612 52.59 31.38 -18.80
N ARG A 613 53.57 31.87 -18.02
CA ARG A 613 54.78 31.11 -17.65
C ARG A 613 54.53 30.27 -16.41
N TYR A 614 54.00 30.86 -15.34
CA TYR A 614 53.71 30.17 -14.09
C TYR A 614 52.63 29.10 -14.28
N ASP A 615 51.62 29.34 -15.12
CA ASP A 615 50.65 28.30 -15.48
C ASP A 615 51.27 27.11 -16.22
N ARG A 616 52.28 27.34 -17.06
CA ARG A 616 53.03 26.26 -17.72
C ARG A 616 54.01 25.54 -16.78
N GLU A 617 54.60 26.22 -15.79
CA GLU A 617 55.42 25.53 -14.77
C GLU A 617 54.56 24.79 -13.74
N LEU A 618 53.40 25.34 -13.34
CA LEU A 618 52.39 24.63 -12.54
C LEU A 618 51.89 23.39 -13.27
N ALA A 619 51.50 23.50 -14.54
CA ALA A 619 51.08 22.34 -15.34
C ALA A 619 52.19 21.27 -15.48
N LYS A 620 53.46 21.67 -15.59
CA LYS A 620 54.60 20.73 -15.57
C LYS A 620 54.83 20.09 -14.20
N VAL A 621 54.63 20.83 -13.10
CA VAL A 621 54.74 20.29 -11.74
C VAL A 621 53.58 19.35 -11.44
N ASP A 622 52.36 19.67 -11.87
CA ASP A 622 51.17 18.83 -11.69
C ASP A 622 51.19 17.59 -12.59
N ALA A 623 51.69 17.70 -13.83
CA ALA A 623 51.97 16.54 -14.67
C ALA A 623 53.09 15.64 -14.08
N LYS A 624 54.10 16.22 -13.43
CA LYS A 624 55.12 15.43 -12.72
C LYS A 624 54.60 14.82 -11.42
N LEU A 625 53.75 15.52 -10.66
CA LEU A 625 53.06 14.96 -9.50
C LEU A 625 52.26 13.72 -9.90
N ALA A 626 51.48 13.79 -10.98
CA ALA A 626 50.72 12.67 -11.52
C ALA A 626 51.56 11.48 -12.05
N LEU A 627 52.89 11.62 -12.14
CA LEU A 627 53.83 10.55 -12.52
C LEU A 627 54.71 10.05 -11.37
N VAL A 628 55.04 10.95 -10.42
CA VAL A 628 56.02 10.70 -9.34
C VAL A 628 55.35 10.31 -8.04
N SER A 629 54.23 10.94 -7.71
CA SER A 629 53.36 10.31 -6.73
C SER A 629 52.71 9.11 -7.38
N ASP A 630 52.76 7.98 -6.69
CA ASP A 630 51.68 6.98 -6.77
C ASP A 630 50.41 7.68 -6.25
N ALA A 631 49.84 8.52 -7.12
CA ALA A 631 48.65 9.27 -6.84
C ALA A 631 47.50 8.26 -6.80
N THR A 632 47.29 7.73 -5.60
CA THR A 632 46.09 8.13 -4.88
C THR A 632 46.06 9.68 -4.83
N PRO A 633 45.35 10.39 -5.74
CA PRO A 633 44.93 11.76 -5.47
C PRO A 633 44.24 11.84 -4.12
N ARG A 634 43.97 13.06 -3.67
CA ARG A 634 43.24 13.29 -2.43
C ARG A 634 41.94 12.48 -2.36
N GLU A 635 41.22 12.43 -3.48
CA GLU A 635 40.01 11.62 -3.74
C GLU A 635 40.18 10.11 -3.48
N LEU A 636 41.39 9.56 -3.63
CA LEU A 636 41.70 8.13 -3.47
C LEU A 636 42.31 7.80 -2.09
N LEU A 637 42.96 8.78 -1.43
CA LEU A 637 43.20 8.70 0.02
C LEU A 637 41.90 8.81 0.83
N GLU A 638 40.87 9.40 0.22
CA GLU A 638 39.50 9.63 0.73
C GLU A 638 38.46 8.71 0.05
N ARG A 639 38.88 7.51 -0.43
CA ARG A 639 38.01 6.38 -0.87
C ARG A 639 38.69 4.99 -0.75
N ARG A 640 39.25 4.65 0.41
CA ARG A 640 39.35 3.22 0.78
C ARG A 640 37.94 2.66 1.02
N GLY A 641 37.76 1.34 1.14
CA GLY A 641 36.47 0.70 1.49
C GLY A 641 36.03 0.99 2.92
N ARG A 642 35.83 2.27 3.19
CA ARG A 642 35.48 2.83 4.48
C ARG A 642 33.99 3.10 4.49
N HIS A 643 33.33 2.54 5.47
CA HIS A 643 31.90 2.71 5.65
C HIS A 643 31.68 3.83 6.69
N VAL A 644 31.91 5.09 6.29
CA VAL A 644 31.81 6.26 7.18
C VAL A 644 30.35 6.54 7.51
N ILE A 645 29.94 6.26 8.74
CA ILE A 645 28.56 6.47 9.22
C ILE A 645 28.32 7.92 9.68
N ALA A 646 29.37 8.66 10.06
CA ALA A 646 29.28 10.08 10.38
C ALA A 646 30.57 10.84 10.06
N SER A 647 30.45 12.05 9.50
CA SER A 647 31.61 12.87 9.08
C SER A 647 31.43 14.37 9.30
N SER A 648 32.56 15.07 9.46
CA SER A 648 32.70 16.53 9.46
C SER A 648 33.98 16.94 8.72
N SER A 649 34.25 18.24 8.63
CA SER A 649 35.53 18.76 8.11
C SER A 649 36.75 18.39 8.98
N ARG A 650 36.54 17.82 10.18
CA ARG A 650 37.59 17.62 11.20
C ARG A 650 37.67 16.21 11.78
N TYR A 651 36.60 15.41 11.74
CA TYR A 651 36.54 14.05 12.28
C TYR A 651 35.59 13.17 11.48
N ALA A 652 35.81 11.85 11.53
CA ALA A 652 34.93 10.86 10.93
C ALA A 652 34.89 9.57 11.75
N ILE A 653 33.74 8.89 11.69
CA ILE A 653 33.49 7.59 12.31
C ILE A 653 33.22 6.60 11.18
N SER A 654 34.09 5.61 11.02
CA SER A 654 33.93 4.53 10.04
C SER A 654 33.65 3.20 10.72
N LEU A 655 32.68 2.45 10.20
CA LEU A 655 32.22 1.17 10.77
C LEU A 655 33.01 -0.03 10.25
N VAL A 656 33.47 0.07 9.00
CA VAL A 656 34.43 -0.82 8.35
C VAL A 656 35.57 0.06 7.92
N GLY A 657 36.81 -0.17 8.39
CA GLY A 657 37.95 0.66 8.03
C GLY A 657 39.28 0.22 8.64
N GLY A 658 40.35 0.95 8.30
CA GLY A 658 41.73 0.50 8.55
C GLY A 658 42.11 -0.70 7.67
N ARG A 659 43.21 -1.39 7.99
CA ARG A 659 43.59 -2.64 7.30
C ARG A 659 42.69 -3.81 7.67
N ASP A 660 42.21 -3.82 8.91
CA ASP A 660 41.56 -4.96 9.53
C ASP A 660 40.03 -4.94 9.32
N GLY A 661 39.50 -3.96 8.57
CA GLY A 661 38.07 -3.83 8.27
C GLY A 661 37.18 -3.53 9.47
N GLY A 662 37.74 -2.99 10.56
CA GLY A 662 37.04 -2.75 11.82
C GLY A 662 36.61 -1.30 12.06
N VAL A 663 35.79 -1.09 13.09
CA VAL A 663 35.35 0.25 13.49
C VAL A 663 36.57 1.12 13.81
N THR A 664 36.65 2.27 13.15
CA THR A 664 37.78 3.20 13.17
C THR A 664 37.28 4.62 13.38
N PHE A 665 37.76 5.28 14.43
CA PHE A 665 37.62 6.73 14.57
C PHE A 665 38.82 7.39 13.90
N TYR A 666 38.61 8.32 12.97
CA TYR A 666 39.73 8.98 12.30
C TYR A 666 39.60 10.49 12.20
N ARG A 667 40.76 11.15 12.10
CA ARG A 667 40.90 12.57 11.82
C ARG A 667 41.38 12.73 10.38
N PRO A 668 40.58 13.32 9.47
CA PRO A 668 41.01 13.70 8.11
C PRO A 668 42.32 14.49 8.11
N ALA A 669 43.02 14.48 6.97
CA ALA A 669 44.37 15.03 6.86
C ALA A 669 44.41 16.55 7.14
N THR A 670 44.93 16.90 8.33
CA THR A 670 45.32 18.28 8.67
C THR A 670 46.82 18.47 8.42
N ALA A 671 47.37 19.65 8.70
CA ALA A 671 48.81 19.95 8.55
C ALA A 671 49.77 19.05 9.39
N LYS A 672 49.26 18.12 10.20
CA LYS A 672 50.02 17.08 10.91
C LYS A 672 49.72 15.65 10.42
N GLY A 673 49.18 15.52 9.20
CA GLY A 673 48.74 14.26 8.60
C GLY A 673 47.35 13.78 9.07
N PRO A 674 46.83 12.71 8.44
CA PRO A 674 45.67 11.98 8.95
C PRO A 674 46.05 11.14 10.18
N ARG A 675 45.10 10.90 11.09
CA ARG A 675 45.31 10.00 12.23
C ARG A 675 44.11 9.07 12.41
N GLU A 676 44.35 7.79 12.20
CA GLU A 676 43.39 6.71 12.42
C GLU A 676 43.56 6.12 13.84
N VAL A 677 42.45 5.80 14.50
CA VAL A 677 42.41 5.14 15.81
C VAL A 677 41.54 3.89 15.68
N PRO A 678 42.16 2.71 15.40
CA PRO A 678 41.42 1.46 15.26
C PRO A 678 40.92 0.97 16.61
N LEU A 679 39.62 0.65 16.67
CA LEU A 679 38.99 0.01 17.82
C LEU A 679 39.22 -1.51 17.79
N GLY A 680 39.49 -2.09 16.61
CA GLY A 680 39.87 -3.49 16.43
C GLY A 680 38.68 -4.46 16.50
N VAL A 681 37.49 -3.98 16.13
CA VAL A 681 36.23 -4.72 16.18
C VAL A 681 35.62 -4.69 14.78
N ALA A 682 35.51 -5.85 14.13
CA ALA A 682 34.76 -5.99 12.89
C ALA A 682 33.26 -6.09 13.18
N LEU A 683 32.44 -5.65 12.23
CA LEU A 683 31.00 -5.91 12.22
C LEU A 683 30.70 -7.09 11.30
N ALA A 684 29.69 -7.89 11.65
CA ALA A 684 29.19 -8.95 10.79
C ALA A 684 28.26 -8.36 9.71
N ARG A 685 28.34 -8.92 8.52
CA ARG A 685 27.43 -8.61 7.41
C ARG A 685 26.11 -9.36 7.57
N ASN A 686 25.08 -8.96 6.83
CA ASN A 686 23.78 -9.63 6.79
C ASN A 686 23.09 -9.78 8.17
N ARG A 687 23.32 -8.84 9.10
CA ARG A 687 22.57 -8.73 10.36
C ARG A 687 22.45 -7.29 10.86
N TRP A 688 21.45 -7.04 11.71
CA TRP A 688 21.33 -5.78 12.44
C TRP A 688 22.37 -5.73 13.57
N HIS A 689 23.00 -4.57 13.71
CA HIS A 689 23.93 -4.23 14.78
C HIS A 689 23.47 -2.97 15.53
N HIS A 690 23.63 -2.98 16.85
CA HIS A 690 23.52 -1.78 17.70
C HIS A 690 24.94 -1.32 18.04
N VAL A 691 25.43 -0.36 17.25
CA VAL A 691 26.77 0.21 17.42
C VAL A 691 26.67 1.48 18.25
N VAL A 692 27.32 1.52 19.40
CA VAL A 692 27.29 2.68 20.30
C VAL A 692 28.69 3.13 20.66
N LEU A 693 28.98 4.39 20.35
CA LEU A 693 30.25 5.06 20.67
C LEU A 693 29.98 6.09 21.76
N SER A 694 30.69 5.98 22.89
CA SER A 694 30.51 6.89 24.03
C SER A 694 31.86 7.44 24.49
N ALA A 695 32.00 8.77 24.48
CA ALA A 695 33.21 9.46 24.91
C ALA A 695 32.99 10.16 26.25
N SER A 696 33.85 9.85 27.22
CA SER A 696 33.84 10.46 28.55
C SER A 696 34.61 11.78 28.60
N GLN A 697 34.29 12.65 29.57
CA GLN A 697 35.08 13.85 29.88
C GLN A 697 36.55 13.55 30.23
N GLN A 698 36.85 12.33 30.69
CA GLN A 698 38.20 11.87 31.00
C GLN A 698 39.03 11.51 29.76
N GLY A 699 38.47 11.64 28.55
CA GLY A 699 39.16 11.30 27.31
C GLY A 699 39.28 9.80 27.08
N GLU A 700 38.26 9.02 27.46
CA GLU A 700 38.12 7.61 27.06
C GLU A 700 36.89 7.45 26.14
N LEU A 701 37.12 6.87 24.96
CA LEU A 701 36.09 6.40 24.03
C LEU A 701 35.85 4.92 24.27
N THR A 702 34.62 4.55 24.60
CA THR A 702 34.14 3.17 24.67
C THR A 702 33.29 2.86 23.45
N LEU A 703 33.57 1.72 22.80
CA LEU A 703 32.70 1.09 21.82
C LEU A 703 31.90 -0.02 22.50
N VAL A 704 30.58 0.07 22.39
CA VAL A 704 29.63 -0.99 22.74
C VAL A 704 29.04 -1.52 21.44
N LEU A 705 29.02 -2.84 21.27
CA LEU A 705 28.42 -3.54 20.15
C LEU A 705 27.39 -4.54 20.68
N ASP A 706 26.16 -4.45 20.17
CA ASP A 706 25.05 -5.36 20.50
C ASP A 706 24.82 -5.50 22.02
N GLY A 707 25.00 -4.38 22.76
CA GLY A 707 24.90 -4.33 24.22
C GLY A 707 26.11 -4.84 25.01
N SER A 708 27.22 -5.20 24.35
CA SER A 708 28.48 -5.65 24.98
C SER A 708 29.61 -4.62 24.78
N VAL A 709 30.50 -4.43 25.76
CA VAL A 709 31.66 -3.53 25.59
C VAL A 709 32.71 -4.24 24.74
N ALA A 710 32.93 -3.76 23.52
CA ALA A 710 33.82 -4.39 22.55
C ALA A 710 35.23 -3.78 22.53
N ALA A 711 35.36 -2.45 22.75
CA ALA A 711 36.67 -1.80 22.82
C ALA A 711 36.68 -0.53 23.70
N ARG A 712 37.88 -0.15 24.16
CA ARG A 712 38.16 1.16 24.77
C ARG A 712 39.46 1.75 24.21
N ARG A 713 39.51 3.08 24.07
CA ARG A 713 40.71 3.84 23.68
C ARG A 713 40.76 5.18 24.41
N ARG A 714 41.97 5.66 24.77
CA ARG A 714 42.19 6.99 25.35
C ARG A 714 42.57 8.01 24.28
N GLY A 715 42.08 9.24 24.41
CA GLY A 715 42.27 10.33 23.45
C GLY A 715 41.15 11.39 23.51
N LEU A 716 41.32 12.48 22.76
CA LEU A 716 40.28 13.50 22.57
C LEU A 716 39.43 13.15 21.34
N PHE A 717 38.22 12.65 21.56
CA PHE A 717 37.29 12.25 20.50
C PHE A 717 36.10 13.20 20.47
N ARG A 718 35.86 13.88 19.35
CA ARG A 718 34.65 14.70 19.13
C ARG A 718 33.68 13.96 18.21
N LEU A 719 32.38 14.09 18.46
CA LEU A 719 31.36 13.52 17.58
C LEU A 719 31.20 14.44 16.35
N PRO A 720 31.49 13.98 15.12
CA PRO A 720 31.13 14.73 13.92
C PRO A 720 29.61 14.85 13.79
N LEU A 721 29.11 16.09 13.68
CA LEU A 721 27.67 16.36 13.54
C LEU A 721 27.26 16.80 12.13
N THR A 722 28.20 17.14 11.25
CA THR A 722 27.90 17.73 9.92
C THR A 722 27.08 16.79 9.03
N ARG A 723 27.44 15.50 8.97
CA ARG A 723 26.79 14.50 8.11
C ARG A 723 26.65 13.14 8.78
N LEU A 724 25.57 12.43 8.48
CA LEU A 724 25.57 10.96 8.49
C LEU A 724 25.98 10.49 7.10
N GLY A 725 26.86 9.51 6.99
CA GLY A 725 27.55 9.23 5.72
C GLY A 725 28.72 10.17 5.43
N ALA A 726 29.25 10.08 4.21
CA ALA A 726 30.24 11.00 3.63
C ALA A 726 30.01 11.16 2.11
N PRO A 727 30.54 12.21 1.44
CA PRO A 727 30.39 12.37 -0.01
C PRO A 727 31.25 11.41 -0.87
N SER A 728 32.16 10.65 -0.28
CA SER A 728 33.11 9.77 -0.98
C SER A 728 33.32 8.42 -0.27
N GLU A 729 33.46 8.43 1.06
CA GLU A 729 33.64 7.23 1.89
C GLU A 729 32.34 6.81 2.62
N SER A 730 31.16 6.97 2.03
CA SER A 730 29.95 6.73 2.83
C SER A 730 29.79 5.29 3.29
N PHE A 731 29.14 5.12 4.44
CA PHE A 731 28.53 3.88 4.88
C PHE A 731 27.70 3.24 3.75
N GLN A 732 27.75 1.91 3.62
CA GLN A 732 27.03 1.16 2.60
C GLN A 732 26.14 0.11 3.27
N GLY A 733 24.90 -0.01 2.80
CA GLY A 733 23.84 -0.77 3.47
C GLY A 733 22.83 0.15 4.17
N TYR A 734 22.28 -0.28 5.31
CA TYR A 734 21.00 0.27 5.80
C TYR A 734 21.10 0.83 7.22
N VAL A 735 20.51 2.00 7.44
CA VAL A 735 20.41 2.65 8.74
C VAL A 735 18.94 2.70 9.16
N GLN A 736 18.63 2.11 10.31
CA GLN A 736 17.29 2.06 10.87
C GLN A 736 17.00 3.24 11.80
N GLU A 737 17.97 3.68 12.59
CA GLU A 737 17.77 4.66 13.67
C GLU A 737 19.13 5.21 14.12
N VAL A 738 19.20 6.51 14.45
CA VAL A 738 20.40 7.18 14.97
C VAL A 738 20.02 8.12 16.12
N ARG A 739 20.78 8.05 17.23
CA ARG A 739 20.52 8.82 18.46
C ARG A 739 21.82 9.46 18.96
N TYR A 740 21.83 10.78 19.10
CA TYR A 740 22.97 11.53 19.64
C TYR A 740 22.62 12.14 20.99
N TRP A 741 23.53 12.01 21.96
CA TRP A 741 23.35 12.41 23.35
C TRP A 741 24.49 13.34 23.82
N ARG A 742 24.15 14.37 24.61
CA ARG A 742 25.10 15.28 25.29
C ARG A 742 25.70 14.69 26.58
N SER A 743 25.54 13.38 26.79
CA SER A 743 25.91 12.64 28.00
C SER A 743 26.67 11.36 27.64
N CYS A 744 27.45 10.85 28.60
CA CYS A 744 28.07 9.52 28.52
C CYS A 744 27.09 8.52 29.15
N LEU A 745 26.36 7.74 28.35
CA LEU A 745 25.33 6.84 28.86
C LEU A 745 25.95 5.60 29.55
N PRO A 746 25.45 5.19 30.72
CA PRO A 746 25.87 3.93 31.33
C PRO A 746 25.34 2.73 30.53
N LEU A 747 26.12 1.64 30.49
CA LEU A 747 25.84 0.44 29.68
C LEU A 747 24.44 -0.15 29.92
N GLU A 748 23.92 -0.08 31.15
CA GLU A 748 22.56 -0.53 31.48
C GLU A 748 21.46 0.31 30.82
N SER A 749 21.66 1.63 30.71
CA SER A 749 20.73 2.50 29.99
C SER A 749 20.80 2.24 28.50
N VAL A 750 22.00 2.08 27.93
CA VAL A 750 22.19 1.68 26.52
C VAL A 750 21.44 0.38 26.22
N ARG A 751 21.64 -0.68 27.03
CA ARG A 751 20.92 -1.97 26.89
C ARG A 751 19.40 -1.82 26.98
N ARG A 752 18.91 -1.03 27.94
CA ARG A 752 17.47 -0.78 28.18
C ARG A 752 16.83 0.09 27.10
N GLN A 753 17.59 0.97 26.46
CA GLN A 753 17.14 1.85 25.38
C GLN A 753 17.28 1.19 23.99
N ALA A 754 18.16 0.19 23.84
CA ALA A 754 18.42 -0.53 22.58
C ALA A 754 17.14 -1.08 21.92
N THR A 755 16.18 -1.57 22.71
CA THR A 755 14.93 -2.17 22.22
C THR A 755 13.68 -1.33 22.53
N ALA A 756 13.85 -0.04 22.88
CA ALA A 756 12.77 0.83 23.34
C ALA A 756 12.60 2.06 22.44
N VAL A 757 11.36 2.52 22.25
CA VAL A 757 11.09 3.85 21.68
C VAL A 757 11.40 4.90 22.74
N LEU A 758 12.23 5.90 22.40
CA LEU A 758 12.58 6.96 23.33
C LEU A 758 11.41 7.92 23.61
N ASP A 759 11.27 8.34 24.87
CA ASP A 759 10.41 9.45 25.24
C ASP A 759 11.21 10.75 25.24
N VAL A 760 11.23 11.45 24.11
CA VAL A 760 11.94 12.73 23.92
C VAL A 760 11.68 13.73 25.06
N ALA A 761 10.47 13.77 25.61
CA ALA A 761 10.10 14.68 26.70
C ALA A 761 10.75 14.33 28.06
N ARG A 762 11.34 13.13 28.20
CA ARG A 762 12.09 12.69 29.40
C ARG A 762 13.61 12.81 29.26
N HIS A 763 14.10 13.04 28.04
CA HIS A 763 15.52 12.99 27.71
C HIS A 763 16.03 14.38 27.31
N SER A 764 16.24 15.23 28.32
CA SER A 764 16.77 16.60 28.13
C SER A 764 18.20 16.65 27.59
N ASP A 765 18.92 15.53 27.69
CA ASP A 765 20.29 15.32 27.20
C ASP A 765 20.36 14.70 25.78
N LEU A 766 19.23 14.27 25.22
CA LEU A 766 19.14 13.85 23.81
C LEU A 766 19.36 15.07 22.90
N LEU A 767 20.45 15.06 22.14
CA LEU A 767 20.81 16.11 21.18
C LEU A 767 20.01 15.95 19.88
N ALA A 768 19.89 14.74 19.34
CA ALA A 768 19.21 14.49 18.08
C ALA A 768 18.70 13.05 18.00
N TYR A 769 17.60 12.85 17.29
CA TYR A 769 16.95 11.55 17.16
C TYR A 769 16.27 11.36 15.78
N TRP A 770 16.91 10.58 14.92
CA TRP A 770 16.36 10.20 13.61
C TRP A 770 15.91 8.74 13.64
N THR A 771 14.67 8.49 13.20
CA THR A 771 14.07 7.14 13.19
C THR A 771 13.81 6.58 11.80
N PHE A 772 14.09 7.40 10.76
CA PHE A 772 13.92 7.06 9.35
C PHE A 772 12.57 6.39 9.06
N GLU A 773 11.49 6.93 9.62
CA GLU A 773 10.13 6.45 9.42
C GLU A 773 9.36 7.27 8.37
N GLU A 774 9.89 8.41 7.94
CA GLU A 774 9.32 9.35 6.98
C GLU A 774 8.93 8.66 5.67
N ALA A 775 9.64 7.59 5.29
CA ALA A 775 9.30 6.62 4.25
C ALA A 775 9.28 7.15 2.80
N HIS A 776 9.52 8.45 2.60
CA HIS A 776 9.57 9.12 1.30
C HIS A 776 10.16 10.54 1.46
N GLY A 777 10.64 11.12 0.35
CA GLY A 777 11.14 12.49 0.28
C GLY A 777 12.65 12.63 0.47
N GLU A 778 13.13 13.86 0.36
CA GLU A 778 14.56 14.22 0.36
C GLU A 778 15.03 14.79 1.72
N LEU A 779 14.22 14.66 2.77
CA LEU A 779 14.46 15.23 4.10
C LEU A 779 14.17 14.21 5.21
N VAL A 780 14.90 14.30 6.31
CA VAL A 780 14.58 13.64 7.59
C VAL A 780 14.39 14.67 8.71
N ASP A 781 13.44 14.40 9.59
CA ASP A 781 13.08 15.25 10.73
C ASP A 781 13.81 14.76 11.99
N ASP A 782 14.49 15.67 12.69
CA ASP A 782 14.99 15.40 14.05
C ASP A 782 13.81 15.36 15.04
N LEU A 783 13.50 14.19 15.60
CA LEU A 783 12.43 14.04 16.59
C LEU A 783 12.75 14.67 17.95
N ALA A 784 14.02 15.02 18.21
CA ALA A 784 14.38 15.82 19.38
C ALA A 784 14.05 17.32 19.21
N LEU A 785 13.79 17.77 17.97
CA LEU A 785 13.51 19.16 17.59
C LEU A 785 14.60 20.14 18.09
N ARG A 786 15.86 19.72 17.99
CA ARG A 786 17.06 20.49 18.37
C ARG A 786 17.93 20.86 17.18
N LEU A 787 17.97 20.00 16.17
CA LEU A 787 18.68 20.24 14.91
C LEU A 787 17.69 20.58 13.79
N PRO A 788 18.13 21.27 12.72
CA PRO A 788 17.31 21.45 11.53
C PRO A 788 16.97 20.10 10.88
N ARG A 789 15.99 20.10 9.96
CA ARG A 789 15.75 18.95 9.08
C ARG A 789 16.98 18.71 8.23
N ALA A 790 17.38 17.45 8.08
CA ALA A 790 18.59 17.08 7.38
C ALA A 790 18.28 16.61 5.95
N ALA A 791 19.07 17.04 4.97
CA ALA A 791 18.84 16.72 3.56
C ALA A 791 19.46 15.37 3.17
N CYS A 792 18.67 14.50 2.54
CA CYS A 792 19.06 13.18 2.06
C CYS A 792 19.57 13.26 0.63
N VAL A 793 20.85 12.95 0.44
CA VAL A 793 21.57 13.00 -0.85
C VAL A 793 21.95 11.58 -1.26
N HIS A 794 21.52 11.15 -2.44
CA HIS A 794 21.73 9.80 -3.03
C HIS A 794 21.36 8.59 -2.14
N THR A 795 20.66 8.77 -1.03
CA THR A 795 20.08 7.69 -0.22
C THR A 795 18.72 7.27 -0.76
N THR A 796 18.27 6.04 -0.45
CA THR A 796 16.97 5.51 -0.88
C THR A 796 16.14 4.97 0.29
N TRP A 797 14.81 5.08 0.19
CA TRP A 797 13.88 4.63 1.23
C TRP A 797 13.49 3.18 1.01
N VAL A 798 13.80 2.30 1.98
CA VAL A 798 13.43 0.88 1.94
C VAL A 798 12.36 0.59 2.98
N LEU A 799 11.29 -0.08 2.56
CA LEU A 799 10.08 -0.33 3.36
C LEU A 799 9.96 -1.80 3.75
N TYR A 800 9.65 -2.08 5.01
CA TYR A 800 9.32 -3.41 5.51
C TYR A 800 7.99 -3.98 4.96
N ASN A 801 7.40 -3.39 3.93
CA ASN A 801 6.11 -3.78 3.35
C ASN A 801 6.18 -5.01 2.43
N THR A 802 7.33 -5.30 1.82
CA THR A 802 7.50 -6.52 1.01
C THR A 802 7.94 -7.71 1.86
N ALA A 803 7.45 -8.90 1.51
CA ALA A 803 7.93 -10.16 2.10
C ALA A 803 9.38 -10.48 1.66
N ALA A 804 9.96 -9.78 0.69
CA ALA A 804 11.38 -9.85 0.37
C ALA A 804 12.21 -9.12 1.45
N VAL A 805 11.91 -7.84 1.71
CA VAL A 805 12.56 -7.04 2.76
C VAL A 805 12.42 -7.70 4.14
N ARG A 806 11.22 -8.17 4.52
CA ARG A 806 11.04 -8.88 5.81
C ARG A 806 11.82 -10.20 5.92
N ARG A 807 12.11 -10.88 4.81
CA ARG A 807 12.98 -12.09 4.82
C ARG A 807 14.47 -11.75 4.81
N ARG A 808 14.88 -10.67 4.14
CA ARG A 808 16.28 -10.18 4.14
C ARG A 808 16.67 -9.62 5.52
N PHE A 809 15.87 -8.73 6.10
CA PHE A 809 16.22 -7.98 7.31
C PHE A 809 15.60 -8.51 8.61
N GLY A 810 14.73 -9.51 8.54
CA GLY A 810 14.01 -10.06 9.69
C GLY A 810 13.06 -9.05 10.34
N ALA A 811 12.98 -9.08 11.68
CA ALA A 811 12.29 -8.06 12.46
C ALA A 811 13.21 -6.83 12.68
N PRO A 812 12.68 -5.59 12.61
CA PRO A 812 13.49 -4.39 12.88
C PRO A 812 14.05 -4.40 14.32
N PRO A 813 15.29 -3.92 14.54
CA PRO A 813 15.98 -4.01 15.83
C PRO A 813 15.32 -3.18 16.94
N THR A 814 14.62 -2.10 16.55
CA THR A 814 13.81 -1.27 17.44
C THR A 814 12.32 -1.33 17.07
N PRO A 815 11.40 -1.16 18.05
CA PRO A 815 9.99 -0.89 17.77
C PRO A 815 9.81 0.44 17.04
N SER A 816 8.71 0.60 16.30
CA SER A 816 8.45 1.83 15.52
C SER A 816 8.16 3.02 16.44
N TYR A 817 8.63 4.22 16.09
CA TYR A 817 8.29 5.44 16.83
C TYR A 817 6.78 5.71 16.77
N ARG A 818 6.16 5.43 15.63
CA ARG A 818 4.68 5.48 15.47
C ARG A 818 3.93 4.48 16.35
N ASP A 819 4.54 3.36 16.71
CA ASP A 819 3.89 2.41 17.62
C ASP A 819 3.77 2.97 19.06
N ARG A 820 4.56 3.97 19.45
CA ARG A 820 4.48 4.62 20.78
C ARG A 820 3.09 5.19 21.09
N THR A 821 2.41 5.76 20.10
CA THR A 821 1.05 6.28 20.26
C THR A 821 -0.04 5.26 19.90
N ALA A 822 0.32 4.11 19.34
CA ALA A 822 -0.61 3.07 18.92
C ALA A 822 -1.16 2.22 20.09
N CYS A 823 -2.29 1.58 19.87
CA CYS A 823 -2.82 0.57 20.78
C CYS A 823 -1.98 -0.73 20.74
N ILE A 824 -1.43 -1.15 21.88
CA ILE A 824 -0.70 -2.44 22.03
C ILE A 824 -1.51 -3.64 21.52
N VAL A 825 -2.84 -3.62 21.66
CA VAL A 825 -3.70 -4.68 21.11
C VAL A 825 -3.75 -4.61 19.58
N ASN A 826 -3.83 -3.41 18.99
CA ASN A 826 -3.72 -3.23 17.54
C ASN A 826 -2.32 -3.60 17.02
N GLN A 827 -1.24 -3.33 17.76
CA GLN A 827 0.12 -3.78 17.42
C GLN A 827 0.19 -5.32 17.39
N ARG A 828 -0.31 -5.99 18.43
CA ARG A 828 -0.37 -7.46 18.48
C ARG A 828 -1.22 -8.05 17.35
N LEU A 829 -2.39 -7.46 17.07
CA LEU A 829 -3.23 -7.85 15.94
C LEU A 829 -2.57 -7.57 14.59
N ARG A 830 -1.79 -6.47 14.46
CA ARG A 830 -0.99 -6.15 13.26
C ARG A 830 0.08 -7.22 13.05
N LEU A 831 0.84 -7.57 14.09
CA LEU A 831 1.87 -8.62 14.05
C LEU A 831 1.26 -9.99 13.72
N LEU A 832 0.13 -10.37 14.33
CA LEU A 832 -0.57 -11.61 14.02
C LEU A 832 -1.10 -11.64 12.57
N ALA A 833 -1.73 -10.55 12.11
CA ALA A 833 -2.18 -10.40 10.72
C ALA A 833 -1.02 -10.24 9.72
N GLN A 834 0.18 -9.89 10.19
CA GLN A 834 1.40 -9.85 9.39
C GLN A 834 1.99 -11.25 9.26
N HIS A 835 2.21 -11.95 10.38
CA HIS A 835 2.63 -13.35 10.40
C HIS A 835 1.67 -14.26 9.62
N ALA A 836 0.36 -13.99 9.65
CA ALA A 836 -0.62 -14.71 8.84
C ALA A 836 -0.46 -14.45 7.33
N ARG A 837 -0.13 -13.21 6.92
CA ARG A 837 0.15 -12.86 5.50
C ARG A 837 1.49 -13.39 5.04
N ASP A 838 2.52 -13.35 5.88
CA ASP A 838 3.83 -13.92 5.58
C ASP A 838 3.73 -15.45 5.46
N ARG A 839 3.08 -16.16 6.40
CA ARG A 839 2.76 -17.59 6.26
C ARG A 839 1.89 -17.93 5.03
N ALA A 840 1.06 -16.99 4.57
CA ALA A 840 0.28 -17.15 3.34
C ALA A 840 1.08 -16.85 2.04
N THR A 841 2.37 -16.53 2.14
CA THR A 841 3.29 -16.37 1.00
C THR A 841 4.59 -17.18 1.15
N GLU A 842 4.89 -17.65 2.37
CA GLU A 842 5.97 -18.57 2.71
C GLU A 842 5.87 -19.86 1.90
N ARG A 843 6.91 -20.17 1.10
CA ARG A 843 7.01 -21.41 0.35
C ARG A 843 7.82 -22.42 1.15
N VAL A 844 7.19 -23.53 1.49
CA VAL A 844 7.77 -24.65 2.24
C VAL A 844 7.97 -25.86 1.33
N ALA A 845 9.04 -26.62 1.57
CA ALA A 845 9.25 -27.88 0.88
C ALA A 845 8.17 -28.89 1.31
N CYS A 846 7.55 -29.58 0.35
CA CYS A 846 6.55 -30.60 0.65
C CYS A 846 7.13 -31.71 1.55
N SER A 847 6.46 -32.02 2.66
CA SER A 847 6.93 -32.97 3.69
C SER A 847 7.17 -34.39 3.16
N GLN A 848 6.44 -34.80 2.12
CA GLN A 848 6.64 -36.07 1.40
C GLN A 848 7.84 -36.06 0.44
N ARG A 849 8.65 -35.00 0.44
CA ARG A 849 9.85 -34.80 -0.40
C ARG A 849 9.58 -35.06 -1.89
N CYS A 850 8.49 -34.49 -2.42
CA CYS A 850 8.16 -34.56 -3.85
C CYS A 850 8.97 -33.60 -4.73
N GLY A 851 9.73 -32.67 -4.14
CA GLY A 851 10.50 -31.63 -4.84
C GLY A 851 9.77 -30.29 -4.99
N ALA A 852 8.45 -30.25 -4.83
CA ALA A 852 7.68 -29.02 -4.91
C ALA A 852 7.87 -28.11 -3.68
N ALA A 853 8.13 -26.82 -3.91
CA ALA A 853 8.08 -25.75 -2.92
C ALA A 853 6.72 -25.04 -2.99
N VAL A 854 5.83 -25.37 -2.06
CA VAL A 854 4.40 -25.00 -2.07
C VAL A 854 4.15 -23.92 -1.01
N VAL A 855 3.21 -23.00 -1.24
CA VAL A 855 2.81 -22.02 -0.22
C VAL A 855 2.24 -22.76 1.00
N LEU A 856 2.68 -22.40 2.22
CA LEU A 856 2.33 -23.12 3.46
C LEU A 856 0.81 -23.25 3.69
N ARG A 857 0.02 -22.23 3.34
CA ARG A 857 -1.46 -22.29 3.37
C ARG A 857 -2.03 -23.39 2.47
N ASP A 858 -1.39 -23.63 1.33
CA ASP A 858 -1.87 -24.53 0.28
C ASP A 858 -1.22 -25.93 0.37
N LEU A 859 -0.29 -26.12 1.32
CA LEU A 859 0.41 -27.39 1.57
C LEU A 859 -0.54 -28.55 1.88
N ASP A 860 -1.61 -28.33 2.64
CA ASP A 860 -2.59 -29.38 2.97
C ASP A 860 -3.38 -29.82 1.72
N ALA A 861 -3.80 -28.88 0.87
CA ALA A 861 -4.43 -29.17 -0.40
C ALA A 861 -3.47 -29.94 -1.34
N HIS A 862 -2.22 -29.49 -1.42
CA HIS A 862 -1.17 -30.19 -2.16
C HIS A 862 -0.96 -31.63 -1.66
N LEU A 863 -0.81 -31.83 -0.35
CA LEU A 863 -0.60 -33.16 0.23
C LEU A 863 -1.78 -34.11 0.00
N ARG A 864 -3.02 -33.61 -0.05
CA ARG A 864 -4.23 -34.43 -0.28
C ARG A 864 -4.52 -34.70 -1.76
N LEU A 865 -4.28 -33.73 -2.65
CA LEU A 865 -4.82 -33.76 -4.02
C LEU A 865 -3.74 -33.83 -5.10
N GLU A 866 -2.65 -33.08 -4.95
CA GLU A 866 -1.69 -32.83 -6.04
C GLU A 866 -0.41 -33.68 -5.92
N CYS A 867 0.08 -33.88 -4.70
CA CYS A 867 1.40 -34.43 -4.43
C CYS A 867 1.52 -35.85 -5.03
N PRO A 868 2.50 -36.12 -5.91
CA PRO A 868 2.65 -37.46 -6.52
C PRO A 868 3.00 -38.53 -5.48
N LYS A 869 3.75 -38.15 -4.44
CA LYS A 869 4.16 -39.04 -3.35
C LYS A 869 3.13 -39.19 -2.23
N ARG A 870 1.91 -38.63 -2.38
CA ARG A 870 0.84 -38.81 -1.39
C ARG A 870 0.35 -40.25 -1.37
N LEU A 871 -0.06 -40.70 -0.18
CA LEU A 871 -0.71 -42.00 -0.05
C LEU A 871 -2.15 -41.94 -0.55
N VAL A 872 -2.52 -42.89 -1.40
CA VAL A 872 -3.89 -43.11 -1.90
C VAL A 872 -4.32 -44.54 -1.61
N VAL A 873 -5.60 -44.72 -1.30
CA VAL A 873 -6.24 -46.05 -1.28
C VAL A 873 -6.41 -46.50 -2.73
N CYS A 874 -6.28 -47.79 -3.00
CA CYS A 874 -6.51 -48.33 -4.32
C CYS A 874 -7.95 -48.10 -4.79
N ARG A 875 -8.12 -47.79 -6.07
CA ARG A 875 -9.45 -47.58 -6.69
C ARG A 875 -10.24 -48.87 -6.89
N GLU A 876 -9.59 -50.02 -6.68
CA GLU A 876 -10.20 -51.33 -6.89
C GLU A 876 -10.95 -51.78 -5.65
N VAL A 877 -12.24 -52.11 -5.83
CA VAL A 877 -13.12 -52.58 -4.75
C VAL A 877 -12.51 -53.82 -4.08
N ALA A 878 -12.47 -53.80 -2.74
CA ALA A 878 -11.77 -54.77 -1.89
C ALA A 878 -10.22 -54.79 -2.03
N CYS A 879 -9.61 -53.64 -2.34
CA CYS A 879 -8.17 -53.42 -2.19
C CYS A 879 -7.86 -52.21 -1.28
N ASP A 880 -7.80 -52.43 0.03
CA ASP A 880 -7.53 -51.38 1.02
C ASP A 880 -6.03 -50.96 1.09
N ALA A 881 -5.24 -51.35 0.09
CA ALA A 881 -3.80 -51.13 0.06
C ALA A 881 -3.46 -49.65 -0.23
N LEU A 882 -2.89 -48.98 0.77
CA LEU A 882 -2.28 -47.67 0.63
C LEU A 882 -0.96 -47.76 -0.16
N HIS A 883 -0.85 -46.97 -1.21
CA HIS A 883 0.37 -46.82 -2.01
C HIS A 883 0.55 -45.35 -2.41
N ARG A 884 1.72 -44.98 -2.94
CA ARG A 884 1.92 -43.61 -3.44
C ARG A 884 1.20 -43.40 -4.76
N ALA A 885 0.70 -42.20 -5.02
CA ALA A 885 -0.06 -41.92 -6.24
C ALA A 885 0.76 -42.02 -7.54
N ASP A 886 2.09 -41.82 -7.47
CA ASP A 886 3.03 -42.11 -8.56
C ASP A 886 3.20 -43.63 -8.81
N ASP A 887 3.21 -44.44 -7.76
CA ASP A 887 3.27 -45.92 -7.82
C ASP A 887 1.91 -46.60 -8.11
N ALA A 888 0.84 -45.84 -8.40
CA ALA A 888 -0.49 -46.42 -8.66
C ALA A 888 -0.51 -47.41 -9.85
N ALA A 889 0.37 -47.22 -10.83
CA ALA A 889 0.57 -48.16 -11.94
C ALA A 889 1.33 -49.43 -11.50
N GLY A 890 2.40 -49.28 -10.70
CA GLY A 890 3.20 -50.39 -10.19
C GLY A 890 2.40 -51.29 -9.25
N HIS A 891 1.68 -50.69 -8.29
CA HIS A 891 0.72 -51.38 -7.43
C HIS A 891 -0.33 -52.14 -8.25
N ARG A 892 -0.97 -51.51 -9.25
CA ARG A 892 -1.98 -52.18 -10.08
C ARG A 892 -1.42 -53.38 -10.83
N ALA A 893 -0.22 -53.26 -11.40
CA ALA A 893 0.38 -54.32 -12.22
C ALA A 893 0.92 -55.51 -11.41
N THR A 894 1.33 -55.31 -10.15
CA THR A 894 2.09 -56.33 -9.39
C THR A 894 1.49 -56.74 -8.05
N ALA A 895 0.78 -55.84 -7.34
CA ALA A 895 0.36 -56.04 -5.95
C ALA A 895 -1.16 -55.99 -5.74
N CYS A 896 -1.92 -55.43 -6.69
CA CYS A 896 -3.37 -55.30 -6.58
C CYS A 896 -4.08 -56.63 -6.86
N ARG A 897 -4.27 -57.46 -5.82
CA ARG A 897 -4.94 -58.76 -5.92
C ARG A 897 -6.31 -58.72 -6.64
N PRO A 898 -7.21 -57.72 -6.42
CA PRO A 898 -8.46 -57.65 -7.18
C PRO A 898 -8.29 -57.29 -8.66
N ALA A 899 -7.30 -56.47 -9.04
CA ALA A 899 -7.00 -56.20 -10.44
C ALA A 899 -6.47 -57.47 -11.13
N GLY A 900 -5.45 -58.11 -10.56
CA GLY A 900 -4.90 -59.37 -11.09
C GLY A 900 -5.95 -60.49 -11.20
N LEU A 901 -6.88 -60.58 -10.24
CA LEU A 901 -8.01 -61.52 -10.33
C LEU A 901 -8.99 -61.15 -11.46
N ARG A 902 -9.27 -59.86 -11.69
CA ARG A 902 -10.11 -59.40 -12.80
C ARG A 902 -9.46 -59.70 -14.14
N ASP A 903 -8.17 -59.39 -14.28
CA ASP A 903 -7.43 -59.57 -15.52
C ASP A 903 -7.26 -61.07 -15.84
N GLU A 904 -7.08 -61.91 -14.82
CA GLU A 904 -7.14 -63.39 -14.94
C GLU A 904 -8.53 -63.90 -15.33
N LEU A 905 -9.62 -63.33 -14.79
CA LEU A 905 -11.00 -63.69 -15.18
C LEU A 905 -11.31 -63.25 -16.62
N VAL A 906 -10.79 -62.10 -17.07
CA VAL A 906 -10.86 -61.65 -18.46
C VAL A 906 -10.07 -62.59 -19.36
N ARG A 907 -8.84 -62.95 -19.00
CA ARG A 907 -8.00 -63.91 -19.73
C ARG A 907 -8.71 -65.26 -19.89
N ARG A 908 -9.19 -65.87 -18.80
CA ARG A 908 -9.96 -67.13 -18.83
C ARG A 908 -11.27 -67.04 -19.62
N ARG A 909 -11.88 -65.85 -19.72
CA ARG A 909 -13.07 -65.62 -20.56
C ARG A 909 -12.69 -65.57 -22.03
N LEU A 910 -11.59 -64.93 -22.39
CA LEU A 910 -11.05 -64.90 -23.76
C LEU A 910 -10.62 -66.31 -24.20
N GLU A 911 -9.88 -67.05 -23.37
CA GLU A 911 -9.49 -68.46 -23.61
C GLU A 911 -10.70 -69.39 -23.80
N ARG A 912 -11.86 -69.11 -23.19
CA ARG A 912 -13.09 -69.88 -23.40
C ARG A 912 -13.83 -69.51 -24.69
N LEU A 913 -13.63 -68.30 -25.19
CA LEU A 913 -14.22 -67.77 -26.43
C LEU A 913 -13.31 -68.00 -27.65
N GLU A 914 -12.03 -68.27 -27.43
CA GLU A 914 -11.06 -68.70 -28.42
C GLU A 914 -11.63 -69.80 -29.31
N ALA A 915 -11.59 -69.59 -30.63
CA ALA A 915 -12.02 -70.57 -31.61
C ALA A 915 -10.90 -71.60 -31.79
N VAL A 916 -11.20 -72.85 -31.47
CA VAL A 916 -10.31 -74.00 -31.64
C VAL A 916 -10.92 -74.96 -32.65
N GLU A 917 -10.06 -75.64 -33.41
CA GLU A 917 -10.51 -76.67 -34.33
C GLU A 917 -11.04 -77.89 -33.55
N CYS A 918 -12.04 -78.57 -34.12
CA CYS A 918 -12.57 -79.78 -33.52
C CYS A 918 -11.53 -80.91 -33.55
N LEU A 919 -11.29 -81.56 -32.39
CA LEU A 919 -10.34 -82.68 -32.24
C LEU A 919 -10.64 -83.88 -33.14
N LEU A 920 -11.85 -83.96 -33.70
CA LEU A 920 -12.27 -84.98 -34.67
C LEU A 920 -12.21 -84.49 -36.13
N LEU A 921 -11.46 -83.41 -36.38
CA LEU A 921 -11.13 -82.83 -37.68
C LEU A 921 -12.33 -82.62 -38.60
N CYS A 922 -13.45 -82.14 -38.06
CA CYS A 922 -14.68 -81.91 -38.82
C CYS A 922 -14.73 -80.56 -39.56
N GLY A 923 -13.63 -79.80 -39.61
CA GLY A 923 -13.51 -78.51 -40.31
C GLY A 923 -14.33 -77.34 -39.72
N LEU A 924 -15.05 -77.54 -38.62
CA LEU A 924 -15.84 -76.49 -37.97
C LEU A 924 -15.04 -75.86 -36.81
N PRO A 925 -14.85 -74.53 -36.78
CA PRO A 925 -14.30 -73.84 -35.63
C PRO A 925 -15.32 -73.83 -34.49
N VAL A 926 -14.88 -74.16 -33.28
CA VAL A 926 -15.74 -74.24 -32.09
C VAL A 926 -15.07 -73.44 -30.97
N THR A 927 -15.83 -72.65 -30.21
CA THR A 927 -15.25 -71.98 -29.04
C THR A 927 -14.77 -73.02 -28.02
N ARG A 928 -13.63 -72.77 -27.36
CA ARG A 928 -12.99 -73.73 -26.45
C ARG A 928 -13.92 -74.22 -25.32
N GLY A 929 -14.80 -73.34 -24.83
CA GLY A 929 -15.87 -73.68 -23.85
C GLY A 929 -17.11 -74.40 -24.43
N ALA A 930 -17.14 -74.69 -25.73
CA ALA A 930 -18.17 -75.47 -26.40
C ALA A 930 -17.62 -76.75 -27.07
N LEU A 931 -16.29 -76.88 -27.24
CA LEU A 931 -15.61 -78.00 -27.89
C LEU A 931 -16.07 -79.37 -27.38
N GLU A 932 -16.12 -79.58 -26.06
CA GLU A 932 -16.56 -80.87 -25.48
C GLU A 932 -18.00 -81.23 -25.87
N ARG A 933 -18.93 -80.28 -25.72
CA ARG A 933 -20.35 -80.47 -26.10
C ARG A 933 -20.51 -80.68 -27.60
N HIS A 934 -19.66 -80.03 -28.41
CA HIS A 934 -19.61 -80.26 -29.85
C HIS A 934 -19.15 -81.70 -30.14
N VAL A 935 -18.00 -82.13 -29.63
CA VAL A 935 -17.45 -83.49 -29.83
C VAL A 935 -18.46 -84.56 -29.42
N GLN A 936 -19.11 -84.42 -28.26
CA GLN A 936 -20.08 -85.40 -27.75
C GLN A 936 -21.41 -85.43 -28.52
N ARG A 937 -21.91 -84.29 -29.03
CA ARG A 937 -23.31 -84.19 -29.51
C ARG A 937 -23.49 -83.69 -30.94
N ALA A 938 -22.69 -82.71 -31.37
CA ALA A 938 -22.91 -81.98 -32.64
C ALA A 938 -21.92 -82.35 -33.76
N CYS A 939 -20.74 -82.88 -33.42
CA CYS A 939 -19.70 -83.19 -34.39
C CYS A 939 -20.18 -84.28 -35.38
N PRO A 940 -20.06 -84.09 -36.70
CA PRO A 940 -20.40 -85.11 -37.70
C PRO A 940 -19.41 -86.29 -37.68
N ASN A 941 -18.21 -86.08 -37.12
CA ASN A 941 -17.15 -87.09 -37.02
C ASN A 941 -17.12 -87.82 -35.67
N ARG A 942 -18.08 -87.55 -34.76
CA ARG A 942 -18.17 -88.29 -33.49
C ARG A 942 -18.49 -89.76 -33.73
N LEU A 943 -17.88 -90.63 -32.94
CA LEU A 943 -18.26 -92.05 -32.90
C LEU A 943 -19.58 -92.20 -32.15
N ILE A 944 -20.52 -92.92 -32.72
CA ILE A 944 -21.74 -93.38 -32.04
C ILE A 944 -21.89 -94.89 -32.21
N SER A 945 -22.55 -95.56 -31.26
CA SER A 945 -22.98 -96.94 -31.46
C SER A 945 -24.03 -97.00 -32.57
N CYS A 946 -24.01 -98.06 -33.40
CA CYS A 946 -25.06 -98.28 -34.39
C CYS A 946 -26.45 -98.29 -33.71
N PRO A 947 -27.45 -97.55 -34.24
CA PRO A 947 -28.78 -97.44 -33.61
C PRO A 947 -29.61 -98.74 -33.65
N ARG A 948 -29.10 -99.80 -34.29
CA ARG A 948 -29.61 -101.17 -34.14
C ARG A 948 -28.86 -101.83 -32.98
N ALA A 949 -29.54 -102.00 -31.84
CA ALA A 949 -28.97 -102.51 -30.58
C ALA A 949 -28.32 -103.90 -30.70
N ASP A 950 -28.66 -104.67 -31.73
CA ASP A 950 -28.11 -105.99 -32.05
C ASP A 950 -26.96 -105.96 -33.07
N CYS A 951 -26.44 -104.77 -33.42
CA CYS A 951 -25.27 -104.63 -34.29
C CYS A 951 -23.95 -104.44 -33.52
N GLY A 952 -23.98 -103.73 -32.38
CA GLY A 952 -22.81 -103.47 -31.52
C GLY A 952 -21.71 -102.55 -32.07
N GLU A 953 -21.51 -102.49 -33.40
CA GLU A 953 -20.45 -101.73 -34.05
C GLU A 953 -20.54 -100.21 -33.77
N THR A 954 -19.39 -99.59 -33.43
CA THR A 954 -19.24 -98.14 -33.30
C THR A 954 -18.84 -97.52 -34.63
N ILE A 955 -19.57 -96.50 -35.07
CA ILE A 955 -19.49 -95.92 -36.41
C ILE A 955 -19.47 -94.39 -36.35
N VAL A 956 -18.87 -93.75 -37.36
CA VAL A 956 -18.78 -92.29 -37.45
C VAL A 956 -20.17 -91.71 -37.75
N ALA A 957 -20.60 -90.67 -37.03
CA ALA A 957 -21.99 -90.21 -37.05
C ALA A 957 -22.51 -89.81 -38.44
N HIS A 958 -21.66 -89.31 -39.35
CA HIS A 958 -22.05 -89.03 -40.73
C HIS A 958 -22.27 -90.31 -41.57
N SER A 959 -21.46 -91.37 -41.37
CA SER A 959 -21.54 -92.62 -42.13
C SER A 959 -22.59 -93.62 -41.62
N VAL A 960 -23.29 -93.30 -40.52
CA VAL A 960 -24.41 -94.11 -39.97
C VAL A 960 -25.44 -94.51 -41.03
N ARG A 961 -25.78 -93.59 -41.95
CA ARG A 961 -26.74 -93.86 -43.05
C ARG A 961 -26.20 -94.87 -44.07
N GLU A 962 -24.90 -94.94 -44.22
CA GLU A 962 -24.20 -95.80 -45.18
C GLU A 962 -24.00 -97.20 -44.60
N HIS A 963 -23.50 -97.28 -43.36
CA HIS A 963 -23.46 -98.53 -42.58
C HIS A 963 -24.83 -99.21 -42.51
N LEU A 964 -25.92 -98.49 -42.20
CA LEU A 964 -27.28 -99.06 -42.17
C LEU A 964 -27.78 -99.56 -43.55
N ARG A 965 -27.16 -99.14 -44.65
CA ARG A 965 -27.47 -99.57 -46.02
C ARG A 965 -26.59 -100.72 -46.49
N ALA A 966 -25.27 -100.61 -46.38
CA ALA A 966 -24.32 -101.63 -46.82
C ALA A 966 -23.98 -102.62 -45.70
N ASP A 967 -23.32 -102.13 -44.64
CA ASP A 967 -22.43 -102.96 -43.81
C ASP A 967 -23.05 -103.51 -42.52
N CYS A 968 -24.24 -103.02 -42.12
CA CYS A 968 -24.85 -103.34 -40.84
C CYS A 968 -25.28 -104.83 -40.73
N LYS A 969 -24.50 -105.60 -39.97
CA LYS A 969 -24.69 -107.05 -39.73
C LYS A 969 -25.82 -107.38 -38.75
N SER A 970 -26.55 -106.38 -38.26
CA SER A 970 -27.71 -106.50 -37.35
C SER A 970 -28.62 -107.70 -37.71
N PRO A 971 -28.74 -108.72 -36.84
CA PRO A 971 -29.60 -109.87 -37.08
C PRO A 971 -31.06 -109.50 -37.33
N SER A 972 -31.59 -108.46 -36.68
CA SER A 972 -32.92 -107.91 -36.91
C SER A 972 -33.03 -107.27 -38.29
N LEU A 973 -32.04 -106.47 -38.73
CA LEU A 973 -32.00 -105.88 -40.07
C LEU A 973 -31.90 -106.95 -41.17
N LEU A 974 -31.12 -108.00 -40.96
CA LEU A 974 -31.02 -109.13 -41.90
C LEU A 974 -32.32 -109.94 -41.96
N ARG A 975 -33.01 -110.15 -40.83
CA ARG A 975 -34.37 -110.74 -40.78
C ARG A 975 -35.40 -109.82 -41.45
N GLU A 976 -35.28 -108.52 -41.28
CA GLU A 976 -36.15 -107.50 -41.90
C GLU A 976 -35.97 -107.46 -43.42
N ARG A 977 -34.72 -107.45 -43.92
CA ARG A 977 -34.39 -107.59 -45.35
C ARG A 977 -34.97 -108.90 -45.92
N ARG A 978 -34.78 -110.05 -45.25
CA ARG A 978 -35.41 -111.33 -45.65
C ARG A 978 -36.95 -111.27 -45.64
N ARG A 979 -37.58 -110.59 -44.68
CA ARG A 979 -39.04 -110.38 -44.64
C ARG A 979 -39.52 -109.53 -45.81
N VAL A 980 -38.81 -108.45 -46.14
CA VAL A 980 -39.11 -107.58 -47.28
C VAL A 980 -38.94 -108.32 -48.61
N GLU A 981 -37.90 -109.15 -48.75
CA GLU A 981 -37.70 -109.96 -49.95
C GLU A 981 -38.80 -111.04 -50.11
N ASN A 982 -39.15 -111.73 -49.02
CA ASN A 982 -40.27 -112.67 -48.99
C ASN A 982 -41.64 -112.00 -49.16
N ALA A 983 -41.76 -110.69 -48.89
CA ALA A 983 -42.95 -109.88 -49.18
C ALA A 983 -42.99 -109.45 -50.66
N ARG A 984 -41.84 -109.07 -51.23
CA ARG A 984 -41.69 -108.79 -52.68
C ARG A 984 -42.01 -110.01 -53.52
N GLN A 985 -41.52 -111.19 -53.15
CA GLN A 985 -41.87 -112.46 -53.80
C GLN A 985 -43.38 -112.77 -53.70
N ARG A 986 -43.99 -112.58 -52.52
CA ARG A 986 -45.45 -112.75 -52.36
C ARG A 986 -46.27 -111.72 -53.14
N ARG A 987 -45.79 -110.48 -53.26
CA ARG A 987 -46.42 -109.45 -54.12
C ARG A 987 -46.32 -109.84 -55.61
N ARG A 988 -45.16 -110.33 -56.07
CA ARG A 988 -44.99 -110.87 -57.44
C ARG A 988 -45.92 -112.05 -57.73
N ARG A 989 -46.16 -112.96 -56.77
CA ARG A 989 -47.15 -114.05 -56.92
C ARG A 989 -48.59 -113.51 -57.00
N ARG A 990 -48.98 -112.60 -56.10
CA ARG A 990 -50.31 -111.96 -56.11
C ARG A 990 -50.57 -111.05 -57.32
N GLN A 991 -49.52 -110.54 -57.97
CA GLN A 991 -49.64 -109.77 -59.21
C GLN A 991 -50.06 -110.69 -60.36
N ARG A 992 -49.32 -111.79 -60.60
CA ARG A 992 -49.67 -112.78 -61.64
C ARG A 992 -51.10 -113.30 -61.48
N GLN A 993 -51.49 -113.69 -60.27
CA GLN A 993 -52.86 -114.13 -59.96
C GLN A 993 -53.96 -113.06 -60.16
N ARG A 994 -53.60 -111.78 -60.33
CA ARG A 994 -54.53 -110.71 -60.74
C ARG A 994 -54.53 -110.45 -62.23
N ASP A 995 -53.42 -110.71 -62.90
CA ASP A 995 -53.29 -110.62 -64.35
C ASP A 995 -54.04 -111.81 -65.00
N ASP A 996 -53.91 -113.01 -64.44
CA ASP A 996 -54.64 -114.23 -64.85
C ASP A 996 -56.17 -114.08 -64.72
N ALA A 997 -56.63 -113.35 -63.69
CA ALA A 997 -58.05 -113.18 -63.36
C ALA A 997 -58.78 -112.11 -64.22
N ARG A 998 -58.10 -111.50 -65.19
CA ARG A 998 -58.67 -110.45 -66.07
C ARG A 998 -59.18 -110.96 -67.42
N SER A 999 -59.27 -112.29 -67.59
CA SER A 999 -59.39 -112.91 -68.91
C SER A 999 -60.44 -114.03 -69.01
N GLN A 1000 -61.72 -113.74 -68.73
CA GLN A 1000 -62.89 -114.28 -69.44
C GLN A 1000 -64.22 -113.58 -69.02
N PRO A 1001 -65.31 -113.68 -69.82
CA PRO A 1001 -66.26 -112.57 -69.97
C PRO A 1001 -67.61 -112.67 -69.24
N ASP A 1002 -68.34 -111.56 -69.31
CA ASP A 1002 -69.56 -111.22 -68.57
C ASP A 1002 -70.86 -111.66 -69.26
N GLN A 1003 -71.91 -111.99 -68.49
CA GLN A 1003 -73.30 -112.19 -68.97
C GLN A 1003 -74.37 -111.63 -68.00
N ARG A 1004 -74.55 -110.31 -68.07
CA ARG A 1004 -75.85 -109.59 -68.18
C ARG A 1004 -76.95 -109.73 -67.10
N ALA A 1005 -77.31 -108.53 -66.60
CA ALA A 1005 -78.65 -107.88 -66.62
C ALA A 1005 -79.53 -107.81 -65.35
N THR A 1006 -80.07 -106.59 -65.11
CA THR A 1006 -81.39 -106.21 -64.52
C THR A 1006 -81.74 -106.68 -63.08
N ASP A 1007 -82.47 -105.93 -62.23
CA ASP A 1007 -82.94 -104.52 -62.28
C ASP A 1007 -82.88 -103.83 -60.88
N PRO A 1008 -83.95 -103.37 -60.19
CA PRO A 1008 -84.06 -101.93 -59.90
C PRO A 1008 -84.23 -101.53 -58.42
N THR A 1009 -84.16 -100.22 -58.17
CA THR A 1009 -84.72 -99.46 -57.01
C THR A 1009 -84.42 -99.96 -55.58
N VAL A 1010 -83.65 -99.16 -54.83
CA VAL A 1010 -84.15 -98.12 -53.90
C VAL A 1010 -83.14 -96.96 -53.88
#